data_AF-T2GBL5-F1
#
_entry.id   AF-T2GBL5-F1
#
_cell.length_a   1.000
_cell.length_b   1.000
_cell.length_c   1.000
_cell.angle_alpha   90.00
_cell.angle_beta   90.00
_cell.angle_gamma   90.00
#
_symmetry.space_group_name_H-M   'P 1'
#
loop_
_entity.id
_entity.type
_entity.pdbx_description
1 polymer ?
#
loop_
_entity_poly.entity_id
_entity_poly.type
_entity_poly.pdbx_seq_one_letter_code
_entity_poly.pdbx_strand_id
1 'polypeptide(L)'
;MRAVELYFSTSRYALRLDNAVLEFEGTSCRLETGPRLLWDRSPLRFLPTDNACAGLPPGEVLTGTLRMKLLDHGSASLLVTRDVLTESFLQTKDGYASLGLWLWQPEPARATRLRLLAAMWDTPHGGWILGILAAAAGLSSLGLALRAGRPALACGLCSLALGMAYAVVTPPFQAPDEPDHFLSWTRLTDNPALETDAHRLAQVGHFQRLKHNPFETFGPWDIGAPFPVPWEVEDDDGIELVGDSMMETRSALTTAFWSGIRPLIAMDSAARAVLGIRLANAVCYALAVWAGAALLFSLTGRQAWPWFLFLVPAAPFFAMHVSNYAQFMSASVLLACAGLAVLLREDGGRQLLLGCWLGAGAALLVLSASTGVAAGAFVLGMAVAGVPGRGQTPGGAWRFWAGLGLGASLLGLGTGSDQMAQLLRVGGRLAGMAGPAPWWTPLLVIWVGCGAACGLEWLVRYLPGMPAGLARWGRCGAGLLAVVGAILCVYSGFQQYRMQPCMPPPGGEPRFWLDILHGLPTLLSFREPDLLLSRTFWGGFGWHDALLPPRVVQVLAGLAGMGVVLLGWKASRQRQGALGWRLCGWLAGSWGFIVATGLAAAAAGQERALPNVHGRYLLAGYCALLAGVFAGWSVTVGTGRRPQAVLPGSPAGVRLLTGWLLTGIALVLVLGVMRFSLPHVFNWLPVDGLHLAMAAGFPLLGWWWLRGSVTPGGATCAGPSCRTVLAGAAVLGLGVLYAELGYGLPWVFVRYPYGFFVVLGLAGLVWLAATLRAVTLEPAPATPRHWPSAVACVAAHVLHTGTLVFLLVRYMG
;
A
#
# COMPACT_ATOMS: atom_id res chain seq x y z
N MET A 1 17.34 11.26 -56.36
CA MET A 1 17.23 11.07 -54.88
C MET A 1 18.04 9.84 -54.46
N ARG A 2 18.92 9.92 -53.44
CA ARG A 2 19.80 8.78 -53.03
C ARG A 2 19.26 7.94 -51.87
N ALA A 3 18.53 8.55 -50.94
CA ALA A 3 17.84 7.89 -49.84
C ALA A 3 16.81 8.86 -49.26
N VAL A 4 15.81 8.32 -48.54
CA VAL A 4 14.89 9.08 -47.69
C VAL A 4 14.93 8.49 -46.30
N GLU A 5 15.01 9.33 -45.27
CA GLU A 5 14.96 8.90 -43.88
C GLU A 5 13.67 9.41 -43.23
N LEU A 6 12.93 8.49 -42.64
CA LEU A 6 11.65 8.75 -41.98
C LEU A 6 11.75 8.32 -40.52
N TYR A 7 11.36 9.18 -39.58
CA TYR A 7 11.36 8.86 -38.16
C TYR A 7 10.03 8.25 -37.76
N PHE A 8 10.03 7.20 -36.95
CA PHE A 8 8.80 6.58 -36.44
C PHE A 8 8.78 6.58 -34.92
N SER A 9 7.60 6.79 -34.35
CA SER A 9 7.32 6.37 -32.97
C SER A 9 6.56 5.06 -32.99
N THR A 10 6.90 4.16 -32.08
CA THR A 10 6.31 2.83 -32.01
C THR A 10 5.63 2.61 -30.67
N SER A 11 4.60 1.75 -30.62
CA SER A 11 3.92 1.41 -29.35
C SER A 11 4.78 0.56 -28.40
N ARG A 12 5.91 0.08 -28.88
CA ARG A 12 6.91 -0.74 -28.19
C ARG A 12 8.27 -0.11 -28.43
N TYR A 13 9.26 -0.46 -27.62
CA TYR A 13 10.64 0.01 -27.81
C TYR A 13 11.22 -0.34 -29.20
N ALA A 14 10.82 -1.50 -29.76
CA ALA A 14 11.13 -1.87 -31.13
C ALA A 14 10.01 -2.72 -31.75
N LEU A 15 9.85 -2.63 -33.07
CA LEU A 15 9.00 -3.52 -33.87
C LEU A 15 9.84 -4.15 -34.98
N ARG A 16 9.76 -5.47 -35.15
CA ARG A 16 10.32 -6.13 -36.32
C ARG A 16 9.53 -5.74 -37.56
N LEU A 17 10.25 -5.19 -38.54
CA LEU A 17 9.78 -4.83 -39.86
C LEU A 17 10.27 -5.90 -40.85
N ASP A 18 9.36 -6.46 -41.65
CA ASP A 18 9.71 -7.34 -42.78
C ASP A 18 10.21 -6.49 -43.95
N ASN A 19 9.40 -5.51 -44.35
CA ASN A 19 9.79 -4.48 -45.31
C ASN A 19 8.92 -3.23 -45.14
N ALA A 20 9.42 -2.12 -45.67
CA ALA A 20 8.60 -0.95 -45.94
C ALA A 20 8.89 -0.42 -47.34
N VAL A 21 7.85 0.04 -48.01
CA VAL A 21 7.88 0.52 -49.39
C VAL A 21 7.25 1.90 -49.43
N LEU A 22 7.96 2.87 -50.03
CA LEU A 22 7.49 4.23 -50.28
C LEU A 22 7.42 4.45 -51.80
N GLU A 23 6.20 4.66 -52.31
CA GLU A 23 5.91 4.87 -53.72
C GLU A 23 5.38 6.29 -53.94
N PHE A 24 5.93 7.04 -54.90
CA PHE A 24 5.45 8.40 -55.21
C PHE A 24 4.44 8.40 -56.36
N GLU A 25 3.27 9.02 -56.15
CA GLU A 25 2.18 9.12 -57.12
C GLU A 25 2.64 9.83 -58.40
N GLY A 26 2.21 9.31 -59.56
CA GLY A 26 2.56 9.88 -60.87
C GLY A 26 4.01 9.63 -61.32
N THR A 27 4.80 8.89 -60.55
CA THR A 27 6.19 8.55 -60.87
C THR A 27 6.40 7.03 -60.82
N SER A 28 7.47 6.54 -61.46
CA SER A 28 7.95 5.17 -61.27
C SER A 28 8.97 5.05 -60.13
N CYS A 29 9.21 6.13 -59.35
CA CYS A 29 10.16 6.09 -58.25
C CYS A 29 9.59 5.31 -57.07
N ARG A 30 10.30 4.24 -56.71
CA ARG A 30 10.02 3.38 -55.57
C ARG A 30 11.25 3.30 -54.66
N LEU A 31 11.01 3.48 -53.36
CA LEU A 31 12.04 3.35 -52.34
C LEU A 31 11.65 2.24 -51.36
N GLU A 32 12.61 1.43 -50.94
CA GLU A 32 12.39 0.29 -50.06
C GLU A 32 13.37 0.23 -48.90
N THR A 33 12.94 -0.43 -47.84
CA THR A 33 13.80 -0.86 -46.73
C THR A 33 13.55 -2.36 -46.48
N GLY A 34 14.63 -3.10 -46.26
CA GLY A 34 14.57 -4.54 -46.01
C GLY A 34 14.21 -4.89 -44.56
N PRO A 35 14.28 -6.18 -44.20
CA PRO A 35 13.97 -6.65 -42.86
C PRO A 35 14.89 -6.04 -41.80
N ARG A 36 14.32 -5.45 -40.74
CA ARG A 36 15.08 -4.85 -39.63
C ARG A 36 14.22 -4.61 -38.39
N LEU A 37 14.85 -4.22 -37.29
CA LEU A 37 14.17 -3.65 -36.13
C LEU A 37 13.90 -2.15 -36.36
N LEU A 38 12.65 -1.77 -36.20
CA LEU A 38 12.16 -0.38 -36.15
C LEU A 38 12.11 0.06 -34.70
N TRP A 39 13.14 0.77 -34.24
CA TRP A 39 13.23 1.30 -32.88
C TRP A 39 12.40 2.57 -32.72
N ASP A 40 11.85 2.81 -31.52
CA ASP A 40 11.12 4.05 -31.22
C ASP A 40 12.03 5.26 -31.45
N ARG A 41 11.50 6.27 -32.15
CA ARG A 41 12.17 7.53 -32.52
C ARG A 41 13.43 7.38 -33.35
N SER A 42 13.65 6.22 -33.98
CA SER A 42 14.81 6.00 -34.83
C SER A 42 14.49 6.21 -36.32
N PRO A 43 15.46 6.67 -37.13
CA PRO A 43 15.26 6.84 -38.56
C PRO A 43 15.20 5.48 -39.28
N LEU A 44 14.17 5.32 -40.10
CA LEU A 44 14.02 4.25 -41.07
C LEU A 44 14.47 4.78 -42.44
N ARG A 45 15.56 4.22 -42.94
CA ARG A 45 16.17 4.61 -44.22
C ARG A 45 15.58 3.80 -45.37
N PHE A 46 15.09 4.51 -46.38
CA PHE A 46 14.56 3.98 -47.63
C PHE A 46 15.57 4.23 -48.75
N LEU A 47 15.85 3.19 -49.53
CA LEU A 47 16.79 3.21 -50.65
C LEU A 47 16.04 3.01 -51.96
N PRO A 48 16.43 3.70 -53.05
CA PRO A 48 15.80 3.49 -54.35
C PRO A 48 16.02 2.05 -54.85
N THR A 49 14.95 1.43 -55.33
CA THR A 49 15.01 0.09 -55.93
C THR A 49 15.57 0.11 -57.35
N ASP A 50 15.48 1.25 -58.02
CA ASP A 50 15.91 1.45 -59.40
C ASP A 50 16.37 2.90 -59.67
N ASN A 51 16.77 3.17 -60.92
CA ASN A 51 17.19 4.50 -61.34
C ASN A 51 16.03 5.48 -61.60
N ALA A 52 14.77 5.05 -61.45
CA ALA A 52 13.61 5.91 -61.71
C ALA A 52 13.58 7.15 -60.78
N CYS A 53 14.12 7.02 -59.57
CA CYS A 53 14.24 8.10 -58.60
C CYS A 53 15.31 9.15 -58.94
N ALA A 54 16.08 8.97 -60.01
CA ALA A 54 17.05 9.95 -60.51
C ALA A 54 16.39 11.08 -61.31
N GLY A 55 15.21 10.83 -61.90
CA GLY A 55 14.47 11.80 -62.72
C GLY A 55 13.57 12.77 -61.94
N LEU A 56 13.53 12.67 -60.60
CA LEU A 56 12.72 13.56 -59.77
C LEU A 56 13.32 14.98 -59.73
N PRO A 57 12.58 16.03 -60.15
CA PRO A 57 13.04 17.40 -60.11
C PRO A 57 13.37 17.85 -58.67
N PRO A 58 14.49 18.56 -58.44
CA PRO A 58 14.78 19.12 -57.12
C PRO A 58 13.74 20.18 -56.75
N GLY A 59 13.27 20.15 -55.50
CA GLY A 59 12.32 21.14 -54.96
C GLY A 59 10.85 20.90 -55.28
N GLU A 60 10.50 19.81 -55.97
CA GLU A 60 9.10 19.46 -56.23
C GLU A 60 8.44 18.79 -55.01
N VAL A 61 7.18 19.13 -54.74
CA VAL A 61 6.36 18.48 -53.71
C VAL A 61 5.80 17.19 -54.28
N LEU A 62 6.23 16.07 -53.71
CA LEU A 62 5.79 14.74 -54.14
C LEU A 62 4.76 14.18 -53.15
N THR A 63 3.69 13.59 -53.68
CA THR A 63 2.71 12.82 -52.89
C THR A 63 3.08 11.35 -53.01
N GLY A 64 3.02 10.59 -51.90
CA GLY A 64 3.39 9.18 -51.92
C GLY A 64 2.66 8.33 -50.90
N THR A 65 2.65 7.03 -51.14
CA THR A 65 2.08 5.99 -50.27
C THR A 65 3.20 5.24 -49.58
N LEU A 66 3.17 5.23 -48.24
CA LEU A 66 4.02 4.38 -47.41
C LEU A 66 3.24 3.09 -47.04
N ARG A 67 3.78 1.94 -47.40
CA ARG A 67 3.29 0.62 -46.97
C ARG A 67 4.33 -0.04 -46.09
N MET A 68 3.93 -0.51 -44.91
CA MET A 68 4.81 -1.20 -43.96
C MET A 68 4.25 -2.57 -43.63
N LYS A 69 5.11 -3.58 -43.62
CA LYS A 69 4.76 -4.92 -43.16
C LYS A 69 5.49 -5.23 -41.86
N LEU A 70 4.77 -5.10 -40.75
CA LEU A 70 5.29 -5.41 -39.42
C LEU A 70 5.17 -6.92 -39.16
N LEU A 71 6.23 -7.51 -38.62
CA LEU A 71 6.24 -8.90 -38.14
C LEU A 71 5.75 -8.97 -36.69
N ASP A 72 5.92 -7.90 -35.93
CA ASP A 72 5.51 -7.82 -34.53
C ASP A 72 4.17 -7.10 -34.37
N HIS A 73 3.47 -7.44 -33.29
CA HIS A 73 2.34 -6.66 -32.80
C HIS A 73 2.79 -5.28 -32.34
N GLY A 74 2.11 -4.25 -32.83
CA GLY A 74 2.32 -2.89 -32.35
C GLY A 74 1.70 -1.88 -33.28
N SER A 75 1.85 -0.61 -32.91
CA SER A 75 1.61 0.50 -33.81
C SER A 75 2.91 1.22 -34.11
N ALA A 76 3.06 1.64 -35.36
CA ALA A 76 4.01 2.66 -35.74
C ALA A 76 3.23 3.95 -36.04
N SER A 77 3.88 5.09 -35.86
CA SER A 77 3.37 6.40 -36.18
C SER A 77 4.52 7.22 -36.74
N LEU A 78 4.31 7.86 -37.88
CA LEU A 78 5.38 8.62 -38.51
C LEU A 78 5.56 9.96 -37.77
N LEU A 79 6.79 10.23 -37.34
CA LEU A 79 7.20 11.47 -36.70
C LEU A 79 7.65 12.46 -37.76
N VAL A 80 7.00 13.63 -37.79
CA VAL A 80 7.41 14.74 -38.64
C VAL A 80 8.49 15.52 -37.90
N THR A 81 9.75 15.35 -38.30
CA THR A 81 10.87 16.12 -37.76
C THR A 81 11.11 17.36 -38.62
N ARG A 82 11.11 18.54 -37.99
CA ARG A 82 11.58 19.78 -38.64
C ARG A 82 13.10 19.78 -38.53
N ASP A 83 13.78 19.29 -39.57
CA ASP A 83 15.23 19.45 -39.63
C ASP A 83 15.54 20.90 -40.02
N VAL A 84 16.30 21.61 -39.18
CA VAL A 84 16.63 23.03 -39.35
C VAL A 84 17.73 23.22 -40.42
N LEU A 85 18.37 22.13 -40.85
CA LEU A 85 19.54 22.16 -41.74
C LEU A 85 19.24 21.75 -43.18
N THR A 86 18.11 21.11 -43.46
CA THR A 86 17.69 20.73 -44.81
C THR A 86 16.23 21.15 -45.01
N GLU A 87 15.93 22.00 -46.00
CA GLU A 87 14.57 22.52 -46.28
C GLU A 87 13.60 21.45 -46.84
N SER A 88 13.61 20.24 -46.27
CA SER A 88 12.79 19.10 -46.68
C SER A 88 11.54 19.04 -45.82
N PHE A 89 10.37 19.31 -46.42
CA PHE A 89 9.07 19.28 -45.71
C PHE A 89 8.34 17.96 -46.01
N LEU A 90 7.98 17.22 -44.97
CA LEU A 90 6.92 16.20 -45.03
C LEU A 90 5.61 16.85 -44.57
N GLN A 91 4.68 17.07 -45.50
CA GLN A 91 3.37 17.65 -45.23
C GLN A 91 2.28 16.67 -45.65
N THR A 92 1.29 16.44 -44.80
CA THR A 92 0.11 15.65 -45.16
C THR A 92 -0.83 16.48 -46.02
N LYS A 93 -1.69 15.82 -46.79
CA LYS A 93 -2.78 16.47 -47.54
C LYS A 93 -3.73 17.29 -46.62
N ASP A 94 -3.72 17.03 -45.32
CA ASP A 94 -4.61 17.61 -44.29
C ASP A 94 -3.89 18.50 -43.23
N GLY A 95 -2.61 18.88 -43.43
CA GLY A 95 -1.84 19.76 -42.53
C GLY A 95 -0.78 19.06 -41.64
N TYR A 96 -0.26 19.76 -40.61
CA TYR A 96 0.75 19.26 -39.66
C TYR A 96 0.10 18.46 -38.51
N ALA A 97 -0.22 17.19 -38.76
CA ALA A 97 -0.65 16.26 -37.71
C ALA A 97 0.22 15.01 -37.73
N SER A 98 0.33 14.30 -36.59
CA SER A 98 0.95 12.98 -36.51
C SER A 98 0.34 12.07 -37.59
N LEU A 99 1.16 11.63 -38.54
CA LEU A 99 0.74 10.83 -39.68
C LEU A 99 0.47 9.39 -39.22
N GLY A 100 -0.81 9.09 -38.97
CA GLY A 100 -1.38 7.73 -38.95
C GLY A 100 -0.94 6.83 -37.77
N LEU A 101 -1.92 6.33 -37.02
CA LEU A 101 -1.72 5.18 -36.12
C LEU A 101 -2.02 3.91 -36.92
N TRP A 102 -0.99 3.17 -37.34
CA TRP A 102 -1.19 1.86 -37.98
C TRP A 102 -1.29 0.78 -36.90
N LEU A 103 -2.47 0.19 -36.71
CA LEU A 103 -2.68 -0.93 -35.77
C LEU A 103 -2.59 -2.25 -36.54
N TRP A 104 -1.53 -3.03 -36.32
CA TRP A 104 -1.44 -4.40 -36.83
C TRP A 104 -1.76 -5.43 -35.73
N GLN A 105 -2.85 -6.18 -35.93
CA GLN A 105 -3.25 -7.31 -35.09
C GLN A 105 -3.48 -8.54 -36.00
N PRO A 106 -2.57 -9.51 -36.10
CA PRO A 106 -2.94 -10.83 -36.60
C PRO A 106 -4.06 -11.40 -35.71
N GLU A 107 -5.00 -12.16 -36.30
CA GLU A 107 -6.12 -12.75 -35.57
C GLU A 107 -5.59 -13.50 -34.33
N PRO A 108 -5.96 -13.08 -33.11
CA PRO A 108 -5.37 -13.65 -31.92
C PRO A 108 -5.85 -15.10 -31.76
N ALA A 109 -4.90 -16.04 -31.68
CA ALA A 109 -5.17 -17.31 -31.03
C ALA A 109 -5.65 -16.98 -29.61
N ARG A 110 -6.94 -17.19 -29.32
CA ARG A 110 -7.52 -16.86 -28.01
C ARG A 110 -6.83 -17.73 -26.95
N ALA A 111 -6.04 -17.12 -26.06
CA ALA A 111 -5.52 -17.76 -24.87
C ALA A 111 -6.34 -17.33 -23.63
N THR A 112 -6.58 -18.27 -22.72
CA THR A 112 -7.17 -17.93 -21.42
C THR A 112 -6.12 -17.25 -20.54
N ARG A 113 -6.53 -16.37 -19.60
CA ARG A 113 -5.61 -15.78 -18.61
C ARG A 113 -4.86 -16.83 -17.80
N LEU A 114 -5.50 -17.97 -17.51
CA LEU A 114 -4.84 -19.10 -16.86
C LEU A 114 -3.69 -19.68 -17.69
N ARG A 115 -3.85 -19.76 -19.02
CA ARG A 115 -2.80 -20.22 -19.93
C ARG A 115 -1.66 -19.20 -20.04
N LEU A 116 -1.99 -17.90 -20.09
CA LEU A 116 -0.99 -16.83 -20.08
C LEU A 116 -0.18 -16.85 -18.79
N LEU A 117 -0.84 -16.96 -17.64
CA LEU A 117 -0.18 -17.08 -16.34
C LEU A 117 0.70 -18.34 -16.27
N ALA A 118 0.18 -19.50 -16.69
CA ALA A 118 0.96 -20.73 -16.71
C ALA A 118 2.22 -20.62 -17.59
N ALA A 119 2.11 -19.94 -18.74
CA ALA A 119 3.24 -19.68 -19.63
C ALA A 119 4.29 -18.76 -18.97
N MET A 120 3.87 -17.72 -18.25
CA MET A 120 4.82 -16.88 -17.48
C MET A 120 5.54 -17.63 -16.36
N TRP A 121 4.97 -18.74 -15.87
CA TRP A 121 5.61 -19.67 -14.93
C TRP A 121 6.46 -20.76 -15.62
N ASP A 122 6.70 -20.66 -16.93
CA ASP A 122 7.33 -21.67 -17.79
C ASP A 122 6.67 -23.06 -17.68
N THR A 123 5.33 -23.10 -17.62
CA THR A 123 4.55 -24.35 -17.58
C THR A 123 3.49 -24.43 -18.70
N PRO A 124 3.27 -25.61 -19.32
CA PRO A 124 2.31 -25.75 -20.41
C PRO A 124 0.83 -25.74 -19.94
N HIS A 125 0.57 -25.99 -18.65
CA HIS A 125 -0.78 -26.18 -18.11
C HIS A 125 -0.96 -25.45 -16.78
N GLY A 126 -2.11 -24.77 -16.60
CA GLY A 126 -2.44 -24.04 -15.37
C GLY A 126 -3.18 -24.86 -14.30
N GLY A 127 -3.26 -26.19 -14.43
CA GLY A 127 -4.00 -27.04 -13.47
C GLY A 127 -3.47 -26.93 -12.03
N TRP A 128 -2.15 -26.79 -11.88
CA TRP A 128 -1.52 -26.62 -10.57
C TRP A 128 -1.90 -25.28 -9.89
N ILE A 129 -2.06 -24.21 -10.68
CA ILE A 129 -2.54 -22.89 -10.20
C ILE A 129 -3.94 -23.05 -9.63
N LEU A 130 -4.84 -23.72 -10.37
CA LEU A 130 -6.20 -24.00 -9.89
C LEU A 130 -6.20 -24.87 -8.63
N GLY A 131 -5.30 -25.85 -8.54
CA GLY A 131 -5.13 -26.66 -7.33
C GLY A 131 -4.77 -25.81 -6.10
N ILE A 132 -3.80 -24.90 -6.23
CA ILE A 132 -3.41 -23.99 -5.13
C ILE A 132 -4.54 -23.01 -4.79
N LEU A 133 -5.24 -22.46 -5.79
CA LEU A 133 -6.39 -21.57 -5.56
C LEU A 133 -7.55 -22.31 -4.88
N ALA A 134 -7.81 -23.57 -5.24
CA ALA A 134 -8.81 -24.40 -4.58
C ALA A 134 -8.42 -24.69 -3.12
N ALA A 135 -7.15 -24.99 -2.85
CA ALA A 135 -6.64 -25.16 -1.49
C ALA A 135 -6.78 -23.86 -0.67
N ALA A 136 -6.44 -22.71 -1.26
CA ALA A 136 -6.63 -21.40 -0.65
C ALA A 136 -8.11 -21.12 -0.33
N ALA A 137 -9.03 -21.42 -1.25
CA ALA A 137 -10.47 -21.30 -1.03
C ALA A 137 -10.96 -22.21 0.11
N GLY A 138 -10.45 -23.45 0.18
CA GLY A 138 -10.72 -24.39 1.26
C GLY A 138 -10.24 -23.87 2.62
N LEU A 139 -9.01 -23.35 2.70
CA LEU A 139 -8.44 -22.76 3.92
C LEU A 139 -9.20 -21.51 4.36
N SER A 140 -9.59 -20.63 3.44
CA SER A 140 -10.42 -19.45 3.74
C SER A 140 -11.79 -19.86 4.29
N SER A 141 -12.44 -20.83 3.66
CA SER A 141 -13.74 -21.36 4.10
C SER A 141 -13.65 -21.99 5.49
N LEU A 142 -12.60 -22.79 5.75
CA LEU A 142 -12.33 -23.36 7.06
C LEU A 142 -12.05 -22.27 8.11
N GLY A 143 -11.26 -21.25 7.77
CA GLY A 143 -11.01 -20.10 8.63
C GLY A 143 -12.31 -19.37 9.01
N LEU A 144 -13.17 -19.08 8.02
CA LEU A 144 -14.47 -18.46 8.24
C LEU A 144 -15.39 -19.32 9.13
N ALA A 145 -15.38 -20.64 8.97
CA ALA A 145 -16.13 -21.56 9.83
C ALA A 145 -15.60 -21.55 11.28
N LEU A 146 -14.28 -21.47 11.46
CA LEU A 146 -13.62 -21.46 12.76
C LEU A 146 -13.68 -20.11 13.47
N ARG A 147 -14.08 -19.01 12.82
CA ARG A 147 -14.03 -17.65 13.38
C ARG A 147 -14.74 -17.50 14.73
N ALA A 148 -15.83 -18.24 14.94
CA ALA A 148 -16.62 -18.17 16.16
C ALA A 148 -16.06 -19.03 17.31
N GLY A 149 -15.28 -20.06 17.02
CA GLY A 149 -14.72 -20.98 18.03
C GLY A 149 -13.24 -20.72 18.30
N ARG A 150 -12.45 -20.56 17.24
CA ARG A 150 -10.99 -20.46 17.24
C ARG A 150 -10.54 -19.25 16.40
N PRO A 151 -10.81 -18.02 16.86
CA PRO A 151 -10.65 -16.81 16.06
C PRO A 151 -9.19 -16.55 15.62
N ALA A 152 -8.20 -16.87 16.45
CA ALA A 152 -6.79 -16.73 16.07
C ALA A 152 -6.41 -17.68 14.92
N LEU A 153 -6.83 -18.95 15.01
CA LEU A 153 -6.59 -19.94 13.97
C LEU A 153 -7.30 -19.55 12.68
N ALA A 154 -8.52 -19.03 12.79
CA ALA A 154 -9.24 -18.46 11.64
C ALA A 154 -8.44 -17.33 10.96
N CYS A 155 -7.85 -16.41 11.72
CA CYS A 155 -6.98 -15.37 11.14
C CYS A 155 -5.79 -15.98 10.40
N GLY A 156 -5.09 -16.93 11.00
CA GLY A 156 -3.93 -17.60 10.37
C GLY A 156 -4.31 -18.32 9.08
N LEU A 157 -5.40 -19.09 9.06
CA LEU A 157 -5.87 -19.81 7.88
C LEU A 157 -6.29 -18.88 6.75
N CYS A 158 -7.02 -17.80 7.06
CA CYS A 158 -7.40 -16.80 6.06
C CYS A 158 -6.17 -16.06 5.49
N SER A 159 -5.17 -15.75 6.32
CA SER A 159 -3.93 -15.14 5.86
C SER A 159 -3.08 -16.08 5.00
N LEU A 160 -3.04 -17.38 5.34
CA LEU A 160 -2.40 -18.40 4.51
C LEU A 160 -3.09 -18.51 3.15
N ALA A 161 -4.42 -18.56 3.13
CA ALA A 161 -5.21 -18.58 1.91
C ALA A 161 -4.90 -17.38 1.01
N LEU A 162 -4.85 -16.17 1.57
CA LEU A 162 -4.48 -14.97 0.82
C LEU A 162 -3.04 -15.08 0.30
N GLY A 163 -2.07 -15.42 1.15
CA GLY A 163 -0.67 -15.58 0.74
C GLY A 163 -0.50 -16.58 -0.40
N MET A 164 -1.19 -17.73 -0.35
CA MET A 164 -1.21 -18.74 -1.42
C MET A 164 -1.82 -18.20 -2.72
N ALA A 165 -2.92 -17.45 -2.64
CA ALA A 165 -3.57 -16.88 -3.81
C ALA A 165 -2.66 -15.84 -4.50
N TYR A 166 -2.05 -14.93 -3.72
CA TYR A 166 -1.09 -13.98 -4.27
C TYR A 166 0.15 -14.69 -4.84
N ALA A 167 0.66 -15.72 -4.16
CA ALA A 167 1.88 -16.44 -4.57
C ALA A 167 1.80 -17.00 -5.99
N VAL A 168 0.62 -17.41 -6.46
CA VAL A 168 0.43 -17.99 -7.79
C VAL A 168 -0.09 -16.99 -8.82
N VAL A 169 -0.92 -16.03 -8.41
CA VAL A 169 -1.52 -15.03 -9.32
C VAL A 169 -0.53 -13.96 -9.73
N THR A 170 0.37 -13.56 -8.83
CA THR A 170 1.47 -12.67 -9.17
C THR A 170 2.46 -13.45 -10.05
N PRO A 171 2.78 -13.03 -11.28
CA PRO A 171 3.78 -13.73 -12.08
C PRO A 171 5.16 -13.72 -11.41
N PRO A 172 6.07 -14.66 -11.74
CA PRO A 172 7.41 -14.68 -11.16
C PRO A 172 8.19 -13.41 -11.54
N PHE A 173 9.02 -12.92 -10.61
CA PHE A 173 9.87 -11.72 -10.73
C PHE A 173 9.14 -10.39 -10.95
N GLN A 174 7.81 -10.40 -11.02
CA GLN A 174 7.03 -9.17 -11.14
C GLN A 174 6.91 -8.39 -9.83
N ALA A 175 7.18 -9.06 -8.71
CA ALA A 175 7.20 -8.44 -7.40
C ALA A 175 8.42 -7.51 -7.21
N PRO A 176 8.35 -6.51 -6.30
CA PRO A 176 9.45 -5.60 -6.06
C PRO A 176 10.66 -6.30 -5.46
N ASP A 177 11.83 -6.04 -6.05
CA ASP A 177 13.15 -6.57 -5.69
C ASP A 177 13.24 -8.13 -5.70
N GLU A 178 12.14 -8.83 -5.95
CA GLU A 178 12.09 -10.29 -6.03
C GLU A 178 13.14 -10.92 -6.96
N PRO A 179 13.41 -10.39 -8.17
CA PRO A 179 14.50 -10.88 -8.99
C PRO A 179 15.88 -10.79 -8.29
N ASP A 180 16.27 -9.62 -7.79
CA ASP A 180 17.56 -9.38 -7.11
C ASP A 180 17.76 -10.28 -5.89
N HIS A 181 16.68 -10.44 -5.13
CA HIS A 181 16.65 -11.26 -3.92
C HIS A 181 16.66 -12.75 -4.23
N PHE A 182 16.08 -13.18 -5.35
CA PHE A 182 16.17 -14.56 -5.80
C PHE A 182 17.61 -14.91 -6.24
N LEU A 183 18.34 -13.99 -6.87
CA LEU A 183 19.77 -14.18 -7.17
C LEU A 183 20.60 -14.33 -5.88
N SER A 184 20.28 -13.58 -4.81
CA SER A 184 20.90 -13.83 -3.51
C SER A 184 20.59 -15.24 -2.97
N TRP A 185 19.38 -15.75 -3.20
CA TRP A 185 19.01 -17.13 -2.83
C TRP A 185 19.81 -18.16 -3.61
N THR A 186 20.01 -18.00 -4.93
CA THR A 186 20.79 -18.96 -5.74
C THR A 186 22.23 -19.03 -5.26
N ARG A 187 22.83 -17.89 -4.90
CA ARG A 187 24.16 -17.84 -4.27
C ARG A 187 24.18 -18.48 -2.89
N LEU A 188 23.25 -18.16 -2.00
CA LEU A 188 23.14 -18.76 -0.66
C LEU A 188 22.91 -20.28 -0.70
N THR A 189 22.36 -20.79 -1.80
CA THR A 189 22.14 -22.21 -2.03
C THR A 189 23.24 -22.87 -2.86
N ASP A 190 24.31 -22.14 -3.20
CA ASP A 190 25.44 -22.58 -4.02
C ASP A 190 24.99 -23.28 -5.32
N ASN A 191 23.93 -22.77 -5.94
CA ASN A 191 23.27 -23.41 -7.08
C ASN A 191 23.24 -22.48 -8.31
N PRO A 192 24.35 -22.40 -9.07
CA PRO A 192 24.45 -21.54 -10.25
C PRO A 192 23.50 -21.97 -11.38
N ALA A 193 23.05 -23.23 -11.40
CA ALA A 193 22.07 -23.68 -12.39
C ALA A 193 20.70 -23.01 -12.18
N LEU A 194 20.31 -22.72 -10.93
CA LEU A 194 19.08 -21.97 -10.63
C LEU A 194 19.15 -20.52 -11.07
N GLU A 195 20.33 -19.92 -11.06
CA GLU A 195 20.54 -18.56 -11.57
C GLU A 195 20.33 -18.53 -13.08
N THR A 196 20.99 -19.43 -13.83
CA THR A 196 20.76 -19.56 -15.28
C THR A 196 19.28 -19.81 -15.61
N ASP A 197 18.60 -20.66 -14.83
CA ASP A 197 17.17 -20.91 -15.03
C ASP A 197 16.30 -19.71 -14.62
N ALA A 198 16.73 -18.88 -13.67
CA ALA A 198 16.08 -17.61 -13.37
C ALA A 198 16.16 -16.65 -14.55
N HIS A 199 17.35 -16.48 -15.15
CA HIS A 199 17.54 -15.67 -16.36
C HIS A 199 16.57 -16.08 -17.46
N ARG A 200 16.48 -17.39 -17.73
CA ARG A 200 15.51 -17.96 -18.67
C ARG A 200 14.07 -17.65 -18.26
N LEU A 201 13.69 -17.89 -17.00
CA LEU A 201 12.33 -17.68 -16.51
C LEU A 201 11.89 -16.22 -16.66
N ALA A 202 12.76 -15.24 -16.44
CA ALA A 202 12.42 -13.83 -16.69
C ALA A 202 12.26 -13.50 -18.17
N GLN A 203 13.05 -14.10 -19.05
CA GLN A 203 12.87 -13.94 -20.50
C GLN A 203 11.53 -14.52 -20.94
N VAL A 204 11.20 -15.73 -20.49
CA VAL A 204 9.89 -16.39 -20.75
C VAL A 204 8.73 -15.60 -20.15
N GLY A 205 8.91 -15.03 -18.96
CA GLY A 205 7.92 -14.17 -18.30
C GLY A 205 7.89 -12.73 -18.82
N HIS A 206 8.75 -12.38 -19.79
CA HIS A 206 8.93 -11.02 -20.33
C HIS A 206 9.11 -9.97 -19.23
N PHE A 207 9.88 -10.31 -18.19
CA PHE A 207 10.07 -9.45 -17.02
C PHE A 207 10.55 -8.05 -17.43
N GLN A 208 11.67 -7.96 -18.15
CA GLN A 208 12.26 -6.69 -18.60
C GLN A 208 11.25 -5.82 -19.36
N ARG A 209 10.49 -6.43 -20.26
CA ARG A 209 9.45 -5.75 -21.04
C ARG A 209 8.33 -5.21 -20.15
N LEU A 210 7.70 -6.07 -19.35
CA LEU A 210 6.48 -5.74 -18.60
C LEU A 210 6.74 -4.87 -17.37
N LYS A 211 7.93 -5.04 -16.77
CA LYS A 211 8.34 -4.36 -15.55
C LYS A 211 8.64 -2.89 -15.78
N HIS A 212 9.28 -2.56 -16.90
CA HIS A 212 9.72 -1.21 -17.24
C HIS A 212 8.75 -0.48 -18.20
N ASN A 213 7.74 -1.17 -18.74
CA ASN A 213 6.74 -0.58 -19.64
C ASN A 213 5.32 -0.82 -19.10
N PRO A 214 4.72 0.15 -18.37
CA PRO A 214 3.46 -0.06 -17.65
C PRO A 214 2.23 -0.31 -18.52
N PHE A 215 2.32 0.02 -19.81
CA PHE A 215 1.23 -0.17 -20.78
C PHE A 215 1.34 -1.49 -21.54
N GLU A 216 2.45 -2.20 -21.41
CA GLU A 216 2.64 -3.49 -22.09
C GLU A 216 2.02 -4.64 -21.28
N THR A 217 1.53 -5.64 -22.01
CA THR A 217 0.88 -6.84 -21.48
C THR A 217 1.44 -8.09 -22.15
N PHE A 218 1.37 -9.21 -21.43
CA PHE A 218 1.71 -10.55 -21.90
C PHE A 218 0.53 -11.15 -22.65
N GLY A 219 0.67 -11.32 -23.96
CA GLY A 219 -0.36 -11.81 -24.87
C GLY A 219 -0.13 -13.23 -25.37
N PRO A 220 -1.09 -13.80 -26.13
CA PRO A 220 -0.97 -15.15 -26.69
C PRO A 220 0.26 -15.36 -27.57
N TRP A 221 0.73 -14.32 -28.26
CA TRP A 221 1.92 -14.35 -29.12
C TRP A 221 3.25 -14.43 -28.35
N ASP A 222 3.24 -14.13 -27.05
CA ASP A 222 4.43 -14.21 -26.20
C ASP A 222 4.65 -15.65 -25.69
N ILE A 223 3.64 -16.52 -25.80
CA ILE A 223 3.75 -17.92 -25.37
C ILE A 223 4.78 -18.66 -26.23
N GLY A 224 5.85 -19.12 -25.58
CA GLY A 224 6.93 -19.85 -26.24
C GLY A 224 7.89 -18.97 -27.05
N ALA A 225 7.78 -17.64 -26.91
CA ALA A 225 8.64 -16.67 -27.58
C ALA A 225 9.34 -15.78 -26.54
N PRO A 226 10.44 -16.27 -25.90
CA PRO A 226 11.13 -15.53 -24.84
C PRO A 226 11.53 -14.11 -25.27
N PHE A 227 11.46 -13.16 -24.34
CA PHE A 227 11.87 -11.79 -24.62
C PHE A 227 13.37 -11.74 -24.99
N PRO A 228 13.74 -11.12 -26.12
CA PRO A 228 15.10 -11.22 -26.67
C PRO A 228 16.14 -10.44 -25.88
N VAL A 229 15.73 -9.50 -25.03
CA VAL A 229 16.65 -8.72 -24.19
C VAL A 229 17.03 -9.59 -22.98
N PRO A 230 18.32 -9.84 -22.73
CA PRO A 230 18.77 -10.57 -21.55
C PRO A 230 18.38 -9.81 -20.27
N TRP A 231 18.31 -10.55 -19.17
CA TRP A 231 18.01 -9.98 -17.84
C TRP A 231 19.11 -8.99 -17.42
N GLU A 232 20.37 -9.28 -17.75
CA GLU A 232 21.55 -8.43 -17.54
C GLU A 232 21.56 -7.30 -18.57
N VAL A 233 20.83 -6.23 -18.29
CA VAL A 233 21.07 -4.95 -18.97
C VAL A 233 21.84 -4.10 -17.98
N GLU A 234 23.13 -3.95 -18.25
CA GLU A 234 23.87 -2.75 -17.85
C GLU A 234 23.20 -1.57 -18.57
N ASP A 235 22.84 -0.51 -17.83
CA ASP A 235 22.41 0.74 -18.47
C ASP A 235 23.57 1.36 -19.27
N ASP A 236 23.31 2.47 -19.97
CA ASP A 236 24.33 3.18 -20.77
C ASP A 236 25.56 3.61 -19.94
N ASP A 237 25.46 3.61 -18.60
CA ASP A 237 26.52 3.93 -17.65
C ASP A 237 27.21 2.68 -17.06
N GLY A 238 26.87 1.47 -17.52
CA GLY A 238 27.45 0.21 -17.04
C GLY A 238 26.82 -0.32 -15.74
N ILE A 239 25.66 0.19 -15.33
CA ILE A 239 25.01 -0.20 -14.08
C ILE A 239 24.04 -1.35 -14.35
N GLU A 240 24.30 -2.52 -13.74
CA GLU A 240 23.35 -3.63 -13.73
C GLU A 240 21.99 -3.18 -13.18
N LEU A 241 20.94 -3.21 -14.02
CA LEU A 241 19.59 -2.83 -13.61
C LEU A 241 18.97 -3.81 -12.60
N VAL A 242 19.46 -5.06 -12.57
CA VAL A 242 19.00 -6.14 -11.69
C VAL A 242 20.20 -7.01 -11.34
N GLY A 243 20.58 -7.04 -10.07
CA GLY A 243 21.80 -7.69 -9.59
C GLY A 243 21.63 -8.30 -8.22
N ASP A 244 22.56 -9.16 -7.80
CA ASP A 244 22.49 -9.80 -6.49
C ASP A 244 22.42 -8.76 -5.36
N SER A 245 21.30 -8.78 -4.63
CA SER A 245 21.06 -7.82 -3.55
C SER A 245 21.99 -8.00 -2.33
N MET A 246 22.77 -9.07 -2.28
CA MET A 246 23.67 -9.46 -1.18
C MET A 246 22.92 -9.53 0.15
N MET A 247 21.95 -10.44 0.23
CA MET A 247 20.98 -10.51 1.33
C MET A 247 21.58 -10.61 2.74
N GLU A 248 22.78 -11.13 2.90
CA GLU A 248 23.52 -11.21 4.16
C GLU A 248 23.82 -9.83 4.75
N THR A 249 24.00 -8.83 3.88
CA THR A 249 24.21 -7.43 4.28
C THR A 249 22.89 -6.70 4.53
N ARG A 250 21.78 -7.16 3.95
CA ARG A 250 20.47 -6.50 4.03
C ARG A 250 19.57 -7.05 5.15
N SER A 251 19.61 -8.36 5.38
CA SER A 251 18.76 -9.05 6.36
C SER A 251 19.36 -10.34 6.89
N ALA A 252 19.74 -10.31 8.16
CA ALA A 252 20.15 -11.49 8.92
C ALA A 252 19.00 -12.51 9.06
N LEU A 253 17.77 -12.04 9.33
CA LEU A 253 16.61 -12.91 9.53
C LEU A 253 16.21 -13.65 8.25
N THR A 254 16.22 -12.96 7.12
CA THR A 254 15.87 -13.57 5.82
C THR A 254 16.90 -14.61 5.42
N THR A 255 18.18 -14.29 5.55
CA THR A 255 19.29 -15.23 5.31
C THR A 255 19.16 -16.47 6.19
N ALA A 256 18.95 -16.31 7.49
CA ALA A 256 18.78 -17.44 8.42
C ALA A 256 17.54 -18.29 8.07
N PHE A 257 16.41 -17.64 7.77
CA PHE A 257 15.20 -18.34 7.34
C PHE A 257 15.43 -19.12 6.05
N TRP A 258 16.08 -18.50 5.06
CA TRP A 258 16.36 -19.09 3.77
C TRP A 258 17.28 -20.30 3.87
N SER A 259 18.39 -20.19 4.62
CA SER A 259 19.26 -21.32 4.92
C SER A 259 18.51 -22.45 5.61
N GLY A 260 17.54 -22.13 6.48
CA GLY A 260 16.69 -23.12 7.15
C GLY A 260 15.73 -23.86 6.23
N ILE A 261 15.19 -23.20 5.20
CA ILE A 261 14.25 -23.82 4.24
C ILE A 261 14.94 -24.39 3.00
N ARG A 262 16.24 -24.13 2.78
CA ARG A 262 17.05 -24.66 1.66
C ARG A 262 16.82 -26.18 1.42
N PRO A 263 16.84 -27.06 2.44
CA PRO A 263 16.65 -28.50 2.22
C PRO A 263 15.24 -28.87 1.71
N LEU A 264 14.24 -28.04 1.99
CA LEU A 264 12.85 -28.26 1.57
C LEU A 264 12.58 -27.73 0.15
N ILE A 265 13.46 -26.86 -0.35
CA ILE A 265 13.37 -26.20 -1.65
C ILE A 265 14.60 -26.54 -2.48
N ALA A 266 15.02 -27.81 -2.44
CA ALA A 266 15.97 -28.37 -3.39
C ALA A 266 15.21 -28.71 -4.69
N MET A 267 14.95 -27.69 -5.51
CA MET A 267 14.14 -27.81 -6.73
C MET A 267 15.03 -27.65 -7.97
N ASP A 268 14.71 -28.38 -9.04
CA ASP A 268 15.52 -28.37 -10.28
C ASP A 268 15.19 -27.20 -11.22
N SER A 269 14.34 -26.25 -10.81
CA SER A 269 13.94 -25.11 -11.65
C SER A 269 13.63 -23.87 -10.80
N ALA A 270 13.98 -22.69 -11.31
CA ALA A 270 13.71 -21.39 -10.73
C ALA A 270 12.21 -21.16 -10.48
N ALA A 271 11.33 -21.57 -11.41
CA ALA A 271 9.88 -21.40 -11.24
C ALA A 271 9.36 -22.12 -9.98
N ARG A 272 9.75 -23.39 -9.79
CA ARG A 272 9.41 -24.16 -8.59
C ARG A 272 10.06 -23.59 -7.33
N ALA A 273 11.31 -23.14 -7.41
CA ALA A 273 12.01 -22.54 -6.29
C ALA A 273 11.35 -21.22 -5.83
N VAL A 274 11.07 -20.30 -6.75
CA VAL A 274 10.33 -19.04 -6.48
C VAL A 274 8.99 -19.36 -5.81
N LEU A 275 8.19 -20.26 -6.39
CA LEU A 275 6.91 -20.65 -5.79
C LEU A 275 7.08 -21.27 -4.40
N GLY A 276 8.06 -22.17 -4.22
CA GLY A 276 8.35 -22.81 -2.94
C GLY A 276 8.71 -21.79 -1.86
N ILE A 277 9.58 -20.83 -2.17
CA ILE A 277 9.96 -19.75 -1.25
C ILE A 277 8.74 -18.88 -0.95
N ARG A 278 7.93 -18.53 -1.96
CA ARG A 278 6.72 -17.73 -1.75
C ARG A 278 5.71 -18.40 -0.82
N LEU A 279 5.51 -19.70 -0.97
CA LEU A 279 4.63 -20.49 -0.11
C LEU A 279 5.20 -20.60 1.31
N ALA A 280 6.51 -20.79 1.47
CA ALA A 280 7.17 -20.79 2.77
C ALA A 280 7.02 -19.43 3.50
N ASN A 281 7.17 -18.33 2.77
CA ASN A 281 6.93 -16.97 3.25
C ASN A 281 5.46 -16.76 3.66
N ALA A 282 4.51 -17.23 2.85
CA ALA A 282 3.08 -17.18 3.18
C ALA A 282 2.73 -17.96 4.45
N VAL A 283 3.39 -19.12 4.68
CA VAL A 283 3.26 -19.88 5.95
C VAL A 283 3.84 -19.10 7.12
N CYS A 284 5.02 -18.52 6.99
CA CYS A 284 5.63 -17.68 8.03
C CYS A 284 4.71 -16.51 8.42
N TYR A 285 4.15 -15.83 7.41
CA TYR A 285 3.18 -14.76 7.60
C TYR A 285 1.91 -15.23 8.30
N ALA A 286 1.34 -16.36 7.89
CA ALA A 286 0.16 -16.93 8.51
C ALA A 286 0.39 -17.30 9.99
N LEU A 287 1.57 -17.81 10.32
CA LEU A 287 1.99 -18.09 11.70
C LEU A 287 2.11 -16.80 12.51
N ALA A 288 2.70 -15.75 11.95
CA ALA A 288 2.79 -14.44 12.59
C ALA A 288 1.40 -13.83 12.84
N VAL A 289 0.48 -13.91 11.86
CA VAL A 289 -0.91 -13.47 12.02
C VAL A 289 -1.63 -14.29 13.10
N TRP A 290 -1.51 -15.61 13.06
CA TRP A 290 -2.09 -16.50 14.08
C TRP A 290 -1.59 -16.14 15.48
N ALA A 291 -0.27 -16.01 15.66
CA ALA A 291 0.34 -15.71 16.93
C ALA A 291 -0.02 -14.30 17.44
N GLY A 292 0.02 -13.30 16.57
CA GLY A 292 -0.39 -11.93 16.89
C GLY A 292 -1.87 -11.84 17.28
N ALA A 293 -2.74 -12.51 16.52
CA ALA A 293 -4.16 -12.59 16.83
C ALA A 293 -4.42 -13.37 18.13
N ALA A 294 -3.70 -14.47 18.38
CA ALA A 294 -3.79 -15.23 19.62
C ALA A 294 -3.41 -14.37 20.83
N LEU A 295 -2.30 -13.63 20.74
CA LEU A 295 -1.91 -12.66 21.76
C LEU A 295 -3.01 -11.64 22.00
N LEU A 296 -3.47 -10.96 20.94
CA LEU A 296 -4.50 -9.93 21.00
C LEU A 296 -5.78 -10.45 21.66
N PHE A 297 -6.30 -11.59 21.21
CA PHE A 297 -7.52 -12.18 21.77
C PHE A 297 -7.34 -12.65 23.21
N SER A 298 -6.12 -13.07 23.58
CA SER A 298 -5.83 -13.50 24.93
C SER A 298 -5.76 -12.34 25.95
N LEU A 299 -5.52 -11.11 25.48
CA LEU A 299 -5.37 -9.91 26.31
C LEU A 299 -6.56 -8.95 26.23
N THR A 300 -7.34 -9.01 25.16
CA THR A 300 -8.49 -8.10 24.93
C THR A 300 -9.82 -8.85 24.85
N GLY A 301 -9.79 -10.18 24.95
CA GLY A 301 -10.93 -11.02 24.57
C GLY A 301 -11.22 -10.93 23.08
N ARG A 302 -12.44 -11.31 22.67
CA ARG A 302 -12.88 -11.23 21.25
C ARG A 302 -13.34 -9.82 20.84
N GLN A 303 -12.94 -8.78 21.57
CA GLN A 303 -13.45 -7.42 21.38
C GLN A 303 -12.87 -6.72 20.15
N ALA A 304 -11.69 -7.13 19.67
CA ALA A 304 -11.02 -6.52 18.53
C ALA A 304 -10.53 -7.58 17.55
N TRP A 305 -11.27 -7.77 16.45
CA TRP A 305 -10.77 -8.55 15.32
C TRP A 305 -9.73 -7.72 14.55
N PRO A 306 -8.58 -8.30 14.17
CA PRO A 306 -7.49 -7.56 13.52
C PRO A 306 -7.77 -7.35 12.02
N TRP A 307 -8.85 -6.62 11.69
CA TRP A 307 -9.28 -6.37 10.30
C TRP A 307 -8.21 -5.71 9.43
N PHE A 308 -7.31 -4.94 10.04
CA PHE A 308 -6.20 -4.30 9.34
C PHE A 308 -5.33 -5.30 8.56
N LEU A 309 -5.26 -6.56 9.01
CA LEU A 309 -4.50 -7.63 8.34
C LEU A 309 -5.13 -8.08 7.02
N PHE A 310 -6.43 -7.85 6.83
CA PHE A 310 -7.22 -8.32 5.69
C PHE A 310 -7.76 -7.16 4.82
N LEU A 311 -7.48 -5.92 5.18
CA LEU A 311 -7.94 -4.72 4.46
C LEU A 311 -6.80 -3.97 3.79
N VAL A 312 -5.58 -4.49 3.88
CA VAL A 312 -4.38 -3.92 3.26
C VAL A 312 -3.84 -4.96 2.26
N PRO A 313 -4.20 -4.90 0.97
CA PRO A 313 -3.76 -5.88 -0.05
C PRO A 313 -2.25 -5.99 -0.18
N ALA A 314 -1.55 -4.88 0.07
CA ALA A 314 -0.10 -4.84 0.10
C ALA A 314 0.48 -5.80 1.16
N ALA A 315 -0.22 -6.06 2.28
CA ALA A 315 0.31 -6.90 3.34
C ALA A 315 0.54 -8.36 2.89
N PRO A 316 -0.47 -9.13 2.43
CA PRO A 316 -0.22 -10.49 1.95
C PRO A 316 0.64 -10.53 0.67
N PHE A 317 0.60 -9.48 -0.16
CA PHE A 317 1.46 -9.35 -1.34
C PHE A 317 2.95 -9.30 -0.94
N PHE A 318 3.36 -8.32 -0.11
CA PHE A 318 4.75 -8.23 0.37
C PHE A 318 5.15 -9.37 1.30
N ALA A 319 4.19 -9.96 2.01
CA ALA A 319 4.45 -11.08 2.90
C ALA A 319 4.81 -12.38 2.17
N MET A 320 4.46 -12.53 0.89
CA MET A 320 4.75 -13.77 0.14
C MET A 320 5.97 -13.67 -0.78
N HIS A 321 6.40 -12.51 -1.27
CA HIS A 321 7.49 -12.42 -2.25
C HIS A 321 8.82 -13.01 -1.79
N VAL A 322 9.69 -13.37 -2.73
CA VAL A 322 11.10 -13.67 -2.45
C VAL A 322 11.82 -12.37 -2.11
N SER A 323 11.66 -11.89 -0.88
CA SER A 323 12.29 -10.66 -0.40
C SER A 323 12.35 -10.64 1.13
N ASN A 324 13.26 -9.85 1.70
CA ASN A 324 13.26 -9.59 3.15
C ASN A 324 12.00 -8.89 3.65
N TYR A 325 11.23 -8.27 2.75
CA TYR A 325 9.91 -7.75 3.07
C TYR A 325 8.95 -8.82 3.59
N ALA A 326 9.12 -10.10 3.24
CA ALA A 326 8.27 -11.17 3.75
C ALA A 326 8.40 -11.32 5.27
N GLN A 327 9.64 -11.41 5.76
CA GLN A 327 9.96 -11.48 7.19
C GLN A 327 9.66 -10.14 7.87
N PHE A 328 9.94 -9.01 7.22
CA PHE A 328 9.62 -7.68 7.73
C PHE A 328 8.11 -7.51 7.95
N MET A 329 7.27 -7.93 7.02
CA MET A 329 5.81 -7.89 7.15
C MET A 329 5.31 -8.82 8.25
N SER A 330 5.89 -10.03 8.36
CA SER A 330 5.56 -10.97 9.43
C SER A 330 5.87 -10.38 10.81
N ALA A 331 7.05 -9.76 10.97
CA ALA A 331 7.43 -9.06 12.19
C ALA A 331 6.56 -7.81 12.46
N SER A 332 6.18 -7.08 11.40
CA SER A 332 5.27 -5.93 11.48
C SER A 332 3.91 -6.30 12.05
N VAL A 333 3.36 -7.45 11.64
CA VAL A 333 2.08 -7.96 12.15
C VAL A 333 2.16 -8.27 13.64
N LEU A 334 3.25 -8.91 14.08
CA LEU A 334 3.48 -9.20 15.50
C LEU A 334 3.56 -7.92 16.32
N LEU A 335 4.36 -6.95 15.85
CA LEU A 335 4.51 -5.65 16.52
C LEU A 335 3.18 -4.89 16.57
N ALA A 336 2.43 -4.84 15.46
CA ALA A 336 1.13 -4.17 15.39
C ALA A 336 0.08 -4.82 16.31
N CYS A 337 0.01 -6.16 16.34
CA CYS A 337 -0.89 -6.87 17.24
C CYS A 337 -0.52 -6.66 18.72
N ALA A 338 0.77 -6.69 19.06
CA ALA A 338 1.24 -6.45 20.41
C ALA A 338 0.97 -4.99 20.83
N GLY A 339 1.25 -4.01 19.99
CA GLY A 339 0.93 -2.60 20.23
C GLY A 339 -0.57 -2.36 20.37
N LEU A 340 -1.39 -3.03 19.56
CA LEU A 340 -2.85 -2.98 19.69
C LEU A 340 -3.32 -3.60 21.01
N ALA A 341 -2.69 -4.68 21.46
CA ALA A 341 -2.98 -5.28 22.75
C ALA A 341 -2.60 -4.34 23.91
N VAL A 342 -1.47 -3.61 23.83
CA VAL A 342 -1.12 -2.55 24.81
C VAL A 342 -2.22 -1.50 24.87
N LEU A 343 -2.66 -1.03 23.69
CA LEU A 343 -3.66 0.02 23.56
C LEU A 343 -5.01 -0.40 24.18
N LEU A 344 -5.46 -1.63 23.91
CA LEU A 344 -6.82 -2.09 24.22
C LEU A 344 -6.97 -2.89 25.52
N ARG A 345 -5.89 -3.35 26.15
CA ARG A 345 -5.99 -4.18 27.38
C ARG A 345 -6.82 -3.50 28.47
N GLU A 346 -7.64 -4.27 29.17
CA GLU A 346 -8.45 -3.77 30.28
C GLU A 346 -7.80 -4.08 31.64
N ASP A 347 -6.94 -5.10 31.69
CA ASP A 347 -6.34 -5.64 32.90
C ASP A 347 -4.80 -5.55 32.94
N GLY A 348 -4.25 -5.77 34.13
CA GLY A 348 -2.81 -5.83 34.38
C GLY A 348 -2.18 -7.19 34.14
N GLY A 349 -2.93 -8.20 33.70
CA GLY A 349 -2.44 -9.56 33.47
C GLY A 349 -1.38 -9.64 32.36
N ARG A 350 -0.50 -10.66 32.42
CA ARG A 350 0.40 -11.08 31.34
C ARG A 350 1.36 -10.00 30.76
N GLN A 351 1.77 -9.04 31.60
CA GLN A 351 2.74 -7.99 31.23
C GLN A 351 4.03 -8.53 30.61
N LEU A 352 4.56 -9.62 31.17
CA LEU A 352 5.75 -10.30 30.67
C LEU A 352 5.59 -10.76 29.21
N LEU A 353 4.47 -11.40 28.91
CA LEU A 353 4.17 -11.86 27.56
C LEU A 353 4.05 -10.69 26.60
N LEU A 354 3.32 -9.63 26.99
CA LEU A 354 3.14 -8.45 26.14
C LEU A 354 4.47 -7.74 25.83
N GLY A 355 5.32 -7.55 26.84
CA GLY A 355 6.67 -7.02 26.66
C GLY A 355 7.47 -7.92 25.73
N CYS A 356 7.45 -9.23 25.94
CA CYS A 356 8.15 -10.21 25.11
C CYS A 356 7.75 -10.12 23.63
N TRP A 357 6.46 -10.03 23.32
CA TRP A 357 6.02 -9.90 21.93
C TRP A 357 6.37 -8.56 21.29
N LEU A 358 6.32 -7.46 22.04
CA LEU A 358 6.80 -6.16 21.53
C LEU A 358 8.30 -6.20 21.23
N GLY A 359 9.09 -6.74 22.16
CA GLY A 359 10.54 -6.86 22.03
C GLY A 359 10.92 -7.78 20.87
N ALA A 360 10.24 -8.92 20.76
CA ALA A 360 10.45 -9.87 19.67
C ALA A 360 10.06 -9.28 18.32
N GLY A 361 8.90 -8.64 18.20
CA GLY A 361 8.47 -7.98 16.96
C GLY A 361 9.46 -6.91 16.50
N ALA A 362 9.98 -6.09 17.43
CA ALA A 362 10.97 -5.08 17.11
C ALA A 362 12.34 -5.67 16.75
N ALA A 363 12.80 -6.69 17.48
CA ALA A 363 14.04 -7.40 17.16
C ALA A 363 13.98 -8.02 15.77
N LEU A 364 12.89 -8.73 15.45
CA LEU A 364 12.69 -9.35 14.14
C LEU A 364 12.61 -8.30 13.02
N LEU A 365 12.01 -7.13 13.27
CA LEU A 365 12.02 -6.02 12.30
C LEU A 365 13.44 -5.54 12.00
N VAL A 366 14.24 -5.29 13.04
CA VAL A 366 15.65 -4.88 12.88
C VAL A 366 16.45 -5.94 12.12
N LEU A 367 16.26 -7.22 12.41
CA LEU A 367 16.93 -8.32 11.71
C LEU A 367 16.42 -8.53 10.28
N SER A 368 15.21 -8.06 9.96
CA SER A 368 14.63 -8.16 8.62
C SER A 368 15.05 -7.03 7.68
N ALA A 369 15.30 -5.83 8.20
CA ALA A 369 15.78 -4.70 7.40
C ALA A 369 16.42 -3.62 8.29
N SER A 370 17.36 -2.85 7.74
CA SER A 370 17.96 -1.69 8.42
C SER A 370 16.93 -0.64 8.84
N THR A 371 15.87 -0.43 8.05
CA THR A 371 14.73 0.43 8.39
C THR A 371 13.96 -0.07 9.61
N GLY A 372 14.12 -1.34 9.99
CA GLY A 372 13.55 -1.92 11.20
C GLY A 372 14.02 -1.23 12.49
N VAL A 373 15.14 -0.50 12.49
CA VAL A 373 15.59 0.31 13.64
C VAL A 373 14.55 1.38 14.01
N ALA A 374 13.74 1.86 13.06
CA ALA A 374 12.62 2.76 13.33
C ALA A 374 11.56 2.15 14.26
N ALA A 375 11.50 0.82 14.39
CA ALA A 375 10.66 0.13 15.37
C ALA A 375 10.95 0.55 16.81
N GLY A 376 12.19 1.00 17.09
CA GLY A 376 12.55 1.53 18.40
C GLY A 376 11.66 2.71 18.84
N ALA A 377 11.28 3.59 17.92
CA ALA A 377 10.37 4.70 18.21
C ALA A 377 8.97 4.21 18.60
N PHE A 378 8.45 3.20 17.89
CA PHE A 378 7.16 2.59 18.23
C PHE A 378 7.20 1.85 19.56
N VAL A 379 8.24 1.07 19.81
CA VAL A 379 8.45 0.37 21.09
C VAL A 379 8.55 1.36 22.24
N LEU A 380 9.28 2.47 22.07
CA LEU A 380 9.39 3.51 23.10
C LEU A 380 8.01 4.12 23.40
N GLY A 381 7.25 4.49 22.36
CA GLY A 381 5.87 4.97 22.51
C GLY A 381 4.97 3.96 23.22
N MET A 382 5.11 2.67 22.88
CA MET A 382 4.36 1.56 23.51
C MET A 382 4.78 1.30 24.94
N ALA A 383 6.06 1.41 25.26
CA ALA A 383 6.56 1.21 26.59
C ALA A 383 6.08 2.34 27.51
N VAL A 384 6.17 3.59 27.05
CA VAL A 384 5.61 4.75 27.75
C VAL A 384 4.08 4.60 27.91
N ALA A 385 3.36 4.12 26.89
CA ALA A 385 1.92 3.85 26.95
C ALA A 385 1.56 2.68 27.90
N GLY A 386 2.36 1.63 27.89
CA GLY A 386 2.18 0.36 28.61
C GLY A 386 2.44 0.48 30.11
N VAL A 387 2.82 1.66 30.58
CA VAL A 387 3.28 1.88 31.95
C VAL A 387 2.20 2.42 32.89
N PRO A 388 1.40 3.48 32.62
CA PRO A 388 0.48 4.00 33.64
C PRO A 388 -0.89 3.33 33.58
N GLY A 389 -1.24 2.59 34.62
CA GLY A 389 -2.62 2.22 34.96
C GLY A 389 -2.81 2.29 36.48
N ARG A 390 -3.83 3.02 36.95
CA ARG A 390 -4.22 2.99 38.37
C ARG A 390 -4.51 1.54 38.75
N GLY A 391 -3.73 0.98 39.67
CA GLY A 391 -3.88 -0.40 40.15
C GLY A 391 -2.82 -1.40 39.65
N GLN A 392 -1.86 -1.00 38.81
CA GLN A 392 -0.72 -1.86 38.50
C GLN A 392 0.27 -1.88 39.67
N THR A 393 0.58 -3.07 40.18
CA THR A 393 1.64 -3.28 41.17
C THR A 393 3.00 -3.00 40.51
N PRO A 394 4.03 -2.58 41.28
CA PRO A 394 5.40 -2.42 40.79
C PRO A 394 5.92 -3.67 40.04
N GLY A 395 5.49 -4.86 40.46
CA GLY A 395 5.82 -6.12 39.80
C GLY A 395 5.27 -6.25 38.37
N GLY A 396 4.18 -5.56 38.03
CA GLY A 396 3.63 -5.54 36.66
C GLY A 396 4.55 -4.83 35.67
N ALA A 397 5.11 -3.68 36.05
CA ALA A 397 6.03 -2.90 35.23
C ALA A 397 7.35 -3.65 35.00
N TRP A 398 7.95 -4.17 36.07
CA TRP A 398 9.14 -5.01 35.97
C TRP A 398 8.93 -6.19 35.03
N ARG A 399 7.79 -6.90 35.16
CA ARG A 399 7.45 -8.01 34.27
C ARG A 399 7.36 -7.53 32.81
N PHE A 400 6.76 -6.38 32.53
CA PHE A 400 6.70 -5.83 31.16
C PHE A 400 8.10 -5.60 30.59
N TRP A 401 8.97 -4.88 31.32
CA TRP A 401 10.33 -4.57 30.86
C TRP A 401 11.22 -5.79 30.75
N ALA A 402 11.15 -6.71 31.71
CA ALA A 402 11.83 -8.00 31.63
C ALA A 402 11.36 -8.78 30.38
N GLY A 403 10.06 -8.74 30.10
CA GLY A 403 9.50 -9.30 28.88
C GLY A 403 10.09 -8.65 27.64
N LEU A 404 10.08 -7.31 27.60
CA LEU A 404 10.64 -6.55 26.48
C LEU A 404 12.11 -6.90 26.22
N GLY A 405 12.93 -6.95 27.27
CA GLY A 405 14.33 -7.37 27.17
C GLY A 405 14.49 -8.81 26.69
N LEU A 406 13.68 -9.75 27.20
CA LEU A 406 13.66 -11.15 26.75
C LEU A 406 13.28 -11.25 25.26
N GLY A 407 12.26 -10.54 24.80
CA GLY A 407 11.90 -10.51 23.38
C GLY A 407 12.99 -9.87 22.52
N ALA A 408 13.55 -8.75 22.97
CA ALA A 408 14.61 -8.03 22.28
C ALA A 408 15.92 -8.82 22.21
N SER A 409 16.12 -9.81 23.10
CA SER A 409 17.29 -10.70 23.08
C SER A 409 17.43 -11.50 21.77
N LEU A 410 16.35 -11.62 20.98
CA LEU A 410 16.41 -12.18 19.63
C LEU A 410 17.37 -11.43 18.71
N LEU A 411 17.71 -10.16 18.98
CA LEU A 411 18.78 -9.44 18.27
C LEU A 411 20.13 -10.15 18.37
N GLY A 412 20.34 -10.97 19.42
CA GLY A 412 21.47 -11.88 19.55
C GLY A 412 21.64 -12.84 18.38
N LEU A 413 20.56 -13.19 17.67
CA LEU A 413 20.62 -14.05 16.48
C LEU A 413 21.35 -13.37 15.31
N GLY A 414 21.44 -12.03 15.30
CA GLY A 414 22.08 -11.26 14.24
C GLY A 414 23.44 -10.68 14.59
N THR A 415 23.99 -10.90 15.79
CA THR A 415 25.21 -10.19 16.24
C THR A 415 26.45 -10.48 15.40
N GLY A 416 26.49 -11.61 14.70
CA GLY A 416 27.55 -11.96 13.76
C GLY A 416 27.26 -11.62 12.29
N SER A 417 26.15 -10.96 11.99
CA SER A 417 25.76 -10.64 10.61
C SER A 417 26.36 -9.32 10.11
N ASP A 418 26.62 -9.24 8.81
CA ASP A 418 27.10 -8.02 8.15
C ASP A 418 26.11 -6.86 8.30
N GLN A 419 24.81 -7.15 8.25
CA GLN A 419 23.76 -6.18 8.51
C GLN A 419 23.93 -5.52 9.90
N MET A 420 24.13 -6.31 10.95
CA MET A 420 24.30 -5.78 12.31
C MET A 420 25.62 -5.00 12.44
N ALA A 421 26.69 -5.48 11.83
CA ALA A 421 27.96 -4.76 11.78
C ALA A 421 27.82 -3.40 11.08
N GLN A 422 27.00 -3.30 10.02
CA GLN A 422 26.69 -2.04 9.37
C GLN A 422 25.86 -1.12 10.27
N LEU A 423 24.80 -1.64 10.91
CA LEU A 423 23.97 -0.87 11.84
C LEU A 423 24.78 -0.32 13.02
N LEU A 424 25.67 -1.13 13.59
CA LEU A 424 26.57 -0.71 14.67
C LEU A 424 27.58 0.34 14.22
N ARG A 425 28.11 0.24 13.00
CA ARG A 425 29.00 1.27 12.44
C ARG A 425 28.27 2.60 12.26
N VAL A 426 27.05 2.58 11.72
CA VAL A 426 26.23 3.79 11.56
C VAL A 426 25.86 4.38 12.93
N GLY A 427 25.39 3.55 13.86
CA GLY A 427 25.07 3.97 15.22
C GLY A 427 26.27 4.52 15.99
N GLY A 428 27.44 3.87 15.87
CA GLY A 428 28.69 4.32 16.50
C GLY A 428 29.16 5.67 15.98
N ARG A 429 29.06 5.92 14.66
CA ARG A 429 29.33 7.24 14.07
C ARG A 429 28.39 8.31 14.62
N LEU A 430 27.10 8.03 14.71
CA LEU A 430 26.11 8.96 15.27
C LEU A 430 26.35 9.24 16.76
N ALA A 431 26.86 8.25 17.51
CA ALA A 431 27.18 8.39 18.92
C ALA A 431 28.57 9.00 19.20
N GLY A 432 29.34 9.36 18.15
CA GLY A 432 30.70 9.87 18.31
C GLY A 432 31.70 8.85 18.88
N MET A 433 31.39 7.56 18.79
CA MET A 433 32.25 6.49 19.33
C MET A 433 33.36 6.14 18.33
N ALA A 434 34.61 6.29 18.76
CA ALA A 434 35.79 5.92 18.00
C ALA A 434 36.04 4.40 18.09
N GLY A 435 35.41 3.60 17.21
CA GLY A 435 35.75 2.20 17.00
C GLY A 435 34.56 1.25 16.78
N PRO A 436 34.82 0.02 16.27
CA PRO A 436 33.79 -1.01 16.15
C PRO A 436 33.34 -1.47 17.54
N ALA A 437 32.04 -1.35 17.82
CA ALA A 437 31.44 -1.82 19.06
C ALA A 437 31.52 -3.36 19.15
N PRO A 438 31.85 -3.96 20.31
CA PRO A 438 31.86 -5.41 20.46
C PRO A 438 30.47 -6.03 20.23
N TRP A 439 30.43 -7.31 19.85
CA TRP A 439 29.20 -8.02 19.45
C TRP A 439 28.08 -8.04 20.51
N TRP A 440 28.43 -7.88 21.80
CA TRP A 440 27.47 -7.81 22.90
C TRP A 440 26.93 -6.40 23.17
N THR A 441 27.48 -5.36 22.54
CA THR A 441 27.05 -3.96 22.74
C THR A 441 25.56 -3.72 22.46
N PRO A 442 24.93 -4.27 21.39
CA PRO A 442 23.48 -4.11 21.20
C PRO A 442 22.67 -4.63 22.39
N LEU A 443 23.02 -5.82 22.90
CA LEU A 443 22.34 -6.44 24.03
C LEU A 443 22.50 -5.57 25.29
N LEU A 444 23.71 -5.08 25.58
CA LEU A 444 23.94 -4.21 26.72
C LEU A 444 23.15 -2.90 26.60
N VAL A 445 23.17 -2.24 25.44
CA VAL A 445 22.43 -0.98 25.21
C VAL A 445 20.94 -1.19 25.43
N ILE A 446 20.38 -2.31 24.99
CA ILE A 446 18.96 -2.64 25.20
C ILE A 446 18.66 -2.83 26.69
N TRP A 447 19.47 -3.63 27.39
CA TRP A 447 19.25 -3.89 28.83
C TRP A 447 19.43 -2.63 29.68
N VAL A 448 20.46 -1.84 29.41
CA VAL A 448 20.70 -0.54 30.08
C VAL A 448 19.58 0.45 29.75
N GLY A 449 19.14 0.53 28.48
CA GLY A 449 18.02 1.37 28.07
C GLY A 449 16.70 0.98 28.73
N CYS A 450 16.39 -0.32 28.80
CA CYS A 450 15.22 -0.84 29.52
C CYS A 450 15.31 -0.54 31.03
N GLY A 451 16.49 -0.70 31.63
CA GLY A 451 16.74 -0.37 33.03
C GLY A 451 16.55 1.12 33.32
N ALA A 452 17.11 2.00 32.48
CA ALA A 452 16.97 3.45 32.60
C ALA A 452 15.51 3.90 32.41
N ALA A 453 14.79 3.35 31.43
CA ALA A 453 13.38 3.63 31.22
C ALA A 453 12.51 3.15 32.39
N CYS A 454 12.80 1.98 32.96
CA CYS A 454 12.17 1.49 34.17
C CYS A 454 12.44 2.41 35.38
N GLY A 455 13.66 2.95 35.49
CA GLY A 455 14.03 3.93 36.52
C GLY A 455 13.30 5.28 36.36
N LEU A 456 13.19 5.78 35.12
CA LEU A 456 12.44 7.00 34.81
C LEU A 456 10.95 6.84 35.11
N GLU A 457 10.37 5.70 34.74
CA GLU A 457 8.99 5.33 35.11
C GLU A 457 8.80 5.31 36.62
N TRP A 458 9.72 4.69 37.35
CA TRP A 458 9.66 4.63 38.81
C TRP A 458 9.63 6.04 39.39
N LEU A 459 10.53 6.92 38.94
CA LEU A 459 10.54 8.34 39.35
C LEU A 459 9.19 9.03 39.05
N VAL A 460 8.66 8.87 37.84
CA VAL A 460 7.38 9.48 37.42
C VAL A 460 6.17 8.97 38.24
N ARG A 461 6.19 7.70 38.66
CA ARG A 461 5.10 7.09 39.44
C ARG A 461 5.14 7.47 40.92
N TYR A 462 6.32 7.59 41.50
CA TYR A 462 6.49 7.85 42.93
C TYR A 462 6.56 9.33 43.28
N LEU A 463 6.62 10.23 42.28
CA LEU A 463 6.39 11.65 42.49
C LEU A 463 4.92 11.92 42.86
N PRO A 464 4.63 12.45 44.07
CA PRO A 464 3.26 12.67 44.52
C PRO A 464 2.50 13.62 43.57
N GLY A 465 1.29 13.22 43.17
CA GLY A 465 0.42 14.01 42.29
C GLY A 465 0.57 13.76 40.78
N MET A 466 1.70 13.22 40.31
CA MET A 466 1.92 12.93 38.89
C MET A 466 0.91 11.95 38.27
N PRO A 467 0.51 10.83 38.90
CA PRO A 467 -0.41 9.87 38.28
C PRO A 467 -1.81 10.45 38.00
N ALA A 468 -2.29 11.34 38.88
CA ALA A 468 -3.55 12.06 38.67
C ALA A 468 -3.40 13.16 37.60
N GLY A 469 -2.25 13.84 37.58
CA GLY A 469 -1.86 14.78 36.53
C GLY A 469 -1.83 14.09 35.17
N LEU A 470 -1.06 13.01 35.00
CA LEU A 470 -0.92 12.24 33.76
C LEU A 470 -2.26 11.67 33.28
N ALA A 471 -3.14 11.20 34.17
CA ALA A 471 -4.48 10.76 33.77
C ALA A 471 -5.39 11.93 33.33
N ARG A 472 -5.19 13.14 33.86
CA ARG A 472 -5.88 14.36 33.39
C ARG A 472 -5.29 14.81 32.05
N TRP A 473 -3.98 14.92 31.93
CA TRP A 473 -3.26 15.24 30.70
C TRP A 473 -3.53 14.24 29.58
N GLY A 474 -3.61 12.94 29.87
CA GLY A 474 -3.96 11.91 28.90
C GLY A 474 -5.39 12.05 28.38
N ARG A 475 -6.36 12.45 29.23
CA ARG A 475 -7.73 12.75 28.79
C ARG A 475 -7.82 14.05 28.00
N CYS A 476 -7.19 15.13 28.48
CA CYS A 476 -7.16 16.41 27.78
C CYS A 476 -6.42 16.29 26.44
N GLY A 477 -5.29 15.58 26.42
CA GLY A 477 -4.50 15.28 25.23
C GLY A 477 -5.28 14.42 24.24
N ALA A 478 -5.93 13.33 24.67
CA ALA A 478 -6.78 12.53 23.78
C ALA A 478 -7.99 13.31 23.25
N GLY A 479 -8.60 14.17 24.08
CA GLY A 479 -9.67 15.08 23.66
C GLY A 479 -9.20 16.12 22.65
N LEU A 480 -8.04 16.74 22.90
CA LEU A 480 -7.40 17.69 21.98
C LEU A 480 -7.02 17.00 20.67
N LEU A 481 -6.44 15.80 20.72
CA LEU A 481 -6.12 14.99 19.53
C LEU A 481 -7.37 14.64 18.73
N ALA A 482 -8.48 14.31 19.38
CA ALA A 482 -9.74 14.05 18.68
C ALA A 482 -10.30 15.32 18.01
N VAL A 483 -10.22 16.48 18.68
CA VAL A 483 -10.68 17.76 18.14
C VAL A 483 -9.76 18.25 17.02
N VAL A 484 -8.46 18.30 17.24
CA VAL A 484 -7.44 18.68 16.24
C VAL A 484 -7.47 17.71 15.06
N GLY A 485 -7.56 16.40 15.32
CA GLY A 485 -7.70 15.39 14.27
C GLY A 485 -8.97 15.58 13.44
N ALA A 486 -10.10 15.89 14.07
CA ALA A 486 -11.34 16.21 13.36
C ALA A 486 -11.21 17.50 12.53
N ILE A 487 -10.62 18.56 13.10
CA ILE A 487 -10.35 19.82 12.39
C ILE A 487 -9.41 19.57 11.21
N LEU A 488 -8.34 18.79 11.38
CA LEU A 488 -7.41 18.44 10.32
C LEU A 488 -8.09 17.59 9.23
N CYS A 489 -8.93 16.61 9.58
CA CYS A 489 -9.70 15.85 8.61
C CYS A 489 -10.61 16.77 7.78
N VAL A 490 -11.32 17.72 8.42
CA VAL A 490 -12.17 18.70 7.74
C VAL A 490 -11.34 19.65 6.88
N TYR A 491 -10.35 20.31 7.46
CA TYR A 491 -9.48 21.28 6.79
C TYR A 491 -8.72 20.67 5.61
N SER A 492 -8.26 19.43 5.75
CA SER A 492 -7.50 18.72 4.71
C SER A 492 -8.25 18.54 3.41
N GLY A 493 -9.58 18.39 3.47
CA GLY A 493 -10.43 18.31 2.28
C GLY A 493 -10.45 19.61 1.47
N PHE A 494 -9.95 20.73 2.00
CA PHE A 494 -9.94 22.03 1.32
C PHE A 494 -8.55 22.47 0.85
N GLN A 495 -7.51 21.65 1.01
CA GLN A 495 -6.13 22.03 0.72
C GLN A 495 -5.58 21.30 -0.52
N GLN A 496 -5.11 22.06 -1.52
CA GLN A 496 -4.34 21.53 -2.65
C GLN A 496 -2.88 21.29 -2.24
N TYR A 497 -2.23 20.28 -2.82
CA TYR A 497 -0.87 19.86 -2.44
C TYR A 497 0.18 20.30 -3.49
N ARG A 498 1.43 20.46 -3.05
CA ARG A 498 2.61 20.68 -3.90
C ARG A 498 3.38 19.36 -3.97
N MET A 499 3.48 18.75 -5.14
CA MET A 499 4.24 17.50 -5.31
C MET A 499 5.68 17.70 -4.83
N GLN A 500 6.14 16.81 -3.95
CA GLN A 500 7.54 16.77 -3.53
C GLN A 500 8.39 16.17 -4.66
N PRO A 501 9.54 16.77 -5.01
CA PRO A 501 10.42 16.19 -6.00
C PRO A 501 10.95 14.83 -5.52
N CYS A 502 11.12 13.89 -6.46
CA CYS A 502 11.60 12.54 -6.18
C CYS A 502 13.06 12.49 -5.69
N MET A 503 13.78 13.61 -5.73
CA MET A 503 15.10 13.78 -5.12
C MET A 503 15.15 15.12 -4.38
N PRO A 504 15.76 15.17 -3.17
CA PRO A 504 16.06 16.45 -2.54
C PRO A 504 17.01 17.24 -3.46
N PRO A 505 16.76 18.52 -3.75
CA PRO A 505 17.72 19.32 -4.50
C PRO A 505 19.04 19.41 -3.71
N PRO A 506 20.21 19.46 -4.38
CA PRO A 506 21.50 19.63 -3.72
C PRO A 506 21.45 20.84 -2.76
N GLY A 507 21.80 20.64 -1.48
CA GLY A 507 21.72 21.68 -0.44
C GLY A 507 20.32 22.01 0.10
N GLY A 508 19.27 21.29 -0.34
CA GLY A 508 17.88 21.48 0.07
C GLY A 508 17.40 20.57 1.22
N GLU A 509 18.32 19.91 1.92
CA GLU A 509 18.04 18.86 2.92
C GLU A 509 17.13 19.36 4.05
N PRO A 510 17.38 20.53 4.69
CA PRO A 510 16.50 21.03 5.75
C PRO A 510 15.08 21.26 5.26
N ARG A 511 14.92 21.69 4.00
CA ARG A 511 13.63 21.95 3.38
C ARG A 511 12.89 20.64 3.10
N PHE A 512 13.60 19.64 2.59
CA PHE A 512 13.05 18.30 2.39
C PHE A 512 12.57 17.68 3.73
N TRP A 513 13.34 17.85 4.81
CA TRP A 513 12.91 17.43 6.15
C TRP A 513 11.67 18.15 6.66
N LEU A 514 11.65 19.48 6.51
CA LEU A 514 10.48 20.29 6.87
C LEU A 514 9.25 19.86 6.09
N ASP A 515 9.41 19.52 4.81
CA ASP A 515 8.32 19.06 3.96
C ASP A 515 7.76 17.69 4.39
N ILE A 516 8.61 16.74 4.79
CA ILE A 516 8.16 15.47 5.42
C ILE A 516 7.39 15.77 6.70
N LEU A 517 7.93 16.61 7.58
CA LEU A 517 7.28 16.96 8.85
C LEU A 517 5.93 17.67 8.63
N HIS A 518 5.84 18.53 7.61
CA HIS A 518 4.61 19.19 7.20
C HIS A 518 3.59 18.23 6.57
N GLY A 519 4.04 17.11 5.99
CA GLY A 519 3.20 16.05 5.44
C GLY A 519 2.65 15.07 6.49
N LEU A 520 3.26 14.95 7.67
CA LEU A 520 2.79 14.01 8.70
C LEU A 520 1.32 14.19 9.12
N PRO A 521 0.82 15.43 9.35
CA PRO A 521 -0.58 15.63 9.73
C PRO A 521 -1.55 15.23 8.62
N THR A 522 -1.07 15.03 7.38
CA THR A 522 -1.88 14.70 6.23
C THR A 522 -1.91 13.22 5.89
N LEU A 523 -1.13 12.38 6.60
CA LEU A 523 -1.09 10.93 6.38
C LEU A 523 -2.42 10.23 6.61
N LEU A 524 -3.24 10.81 7.49
CA LEU A 524 -4.54 10.27 7.92
C LEU A 524 -5.68 11.24 7.61
N SER A 525 -5.58 12.02 6.54
CA SER A 525 -6.57 13.05 6.23
C SER A 525 -7.04 12.92 4.78
N PHE A 526 -8.04 13.71 4.39
CA PHE A 526 -8.59 13.71 3.03
C PHE A 526 -7.74 14.52 2.04
N ARG A 527 -6.53 14.96 2.43
CA ARG A 527 -5.62 15.68 1.54
C ARG A 527 -5.06 14.77 0.47
N GLU A 528 -4.69 15.32 -0.69
CA GLU A 528 -3.87 14.59 -1.67
C GLU A 528 -2.70 13.88 -0.98
N PRO A 529 -2.57 12.56 -1.16
CA PRO A 529 -1.60 11.76 -0.44
C PRO A 529 -0.19 12.13 -0.89
N ASP A 530 0.71 12.30 0.07
CA ASP A 530 2.15 12.40 -0.20
C ASP A 530 2.58 11.18 -1.04
N LEU A 531 3.21 11.46 -2.19
CA LEU A 531 3.69 10.47 -3.14
C LEU A 531 4.55 9.42 -2.44
N LEU A 532 5.40 9.85 -1.50
CA LEU A 532 6.42 9.01 -0.86
C LEU A 532 5.90 8.28 0.39
N LEU A 533 4.78 8.74 0.96
CA LEU A 533 4.27 8.20 2.23
C LEU A 533 2.94 7.47 2.06
N SER A 534 1.86 8.18 1.71
CA SER A 534 0.50 7.64 1.71
C SER A 534 0.13 7.03 0.36
N ARG A 535 0.51 7.69 -0.76
CA ARG A 535 0.14 7.24 -2.10
C ARG A 535 0.83 5.93 -2.48
N THR A 536 2.09 5.80 -2.14
CA THR A 536 2.87 4.57 -2.36
C THR A 536 2.47 3.44 -1.40
N PHE A 537 2.14 3.76 -0.14
CA PHE A 537 1.62 2.77 0.81
C PHE A 537 0.28 2.17 0.35
N TRP A 538 -0.74 3.02 0.12
CA TRP A 538 -2.07 2.57 -0.32
C TRP A 538 -2.05 2.07 -1.76
N GLY A 539 -1.17 2.66 -2.57
CA GLY A 539 -0.87 2.19 -3.91
C GLY A 539 -0.45 0.73 -3.90
N GLY A 540 0.40 0.31 -2.93
CA GLY A 540 0.81 -1.07 -2.63
C GLY A 540 1.59 -1.75 -3.77
N PHE A 541 1.02 -1.64 -4.95
CA PHE A 541 1.47 -1.89 -6.30
C PHE A 541 2.07 -0.63 -6.96
N GLY A 542 2.46 0.39 -6.18
CA GLY A 542 3.11 1.58 -6.73
C GLY A 542 4.36 1.27 -7.54
N TRP A 543 4.91 0.06 -7.39
CA TRP A 543 6.00 -0.53 -8.18
C TRP A 543 5.57 -1.13 -9.54
N HIS A 544 4.30 -1.45 -9.74
CA HIS A 544 3.74 -1.76 -11.06
C HIS A 544 3.39 -0.49 -11.85
N ASP A 545 3.86 0.67 -11.37
CA ASP A 545 3.47 2.04 -11.75
C ASP A 545 1.96 2.28 -11.73
N ALA A 546 1.25 1.42 -10.99
CA ALA A 546 -0.17 1.51 -10.78
C ALA A 546 -0.43 2.18 -9.44
N LEU A 547 -0.25 3.50 -9.40
CA LEU A 547 -0.74 4.27 -8.26
C LEU A 547 -2.26 4.25 -8.27
N LEU A 548 -2.87 3.91 -7.13
CA LEU A 548 -4.29 4.14 -6.94
C LEU A 548 -4.63 5.60 -7.29
N PRO A 549 -5.79 5.87 -7.88
CA PRO A 549 -6.22 7.24 -8.12
C PRO A 549 -6.10 8.05 -6.81
N PRO A 550 -5.53 9.27 -6.84
CA PRO A 550 -5.31 10.07 -5.63
C PRO A 550 -6.57 10.18 -4.75
N ARG A 551 -7.75 10.27 -5.37
CA ARG A 551 -9.06 10.30 -4.70
C ARG A 551 -9.35 9.05 -3.87
N VAL A 552 -9.04 7.86 -4.38
CA VAL A 552 -9.24 6.61 -3.64
C VAL A 552 -8.36 6.61 -2.40
N VAL A 553 -7.10 7.02 -2.54
CA VAL A 553 -6.16 7.10 -1.42
C VAL A 553 -6.60 8.15 -0.39
N GLN A 554 -7.09 9.32 -0.82
CA GLN A 554 -7.68 10.34 0.06
C GLN A 554 -8.81 9.78 0.91
N VAL A 555 -9.73 9.03 0.29
CA VAL A 555 -10.85 8.41 1.00
C VAL A 555 -10.33 7.41 2.03
N LEU A 556 -9.38 6.55 1.67
CA LEU A 556 -8.80 5.57 2.59
C LEU A 556 -8.05 6.24 3.75
N ALA A 557 -7.25 7.27 3.48
CA ALA A 557 -6.52 8.05 4.48
C ALA A 557 -7.47 8.81 5.42
N GLY A 558 -8.51 9.44 4.88
CA GLY A 558 -9.52 10.14 5.68
C GLY A 558 -10.38 9.19 6.52
N LEU A 559 -10.77 8.03 6.00
CA LEU A 559 -11.39 6.95 6.79
C LEU A 559 -10.46 6.47 7.92
N ALA A 560 -9.15 6.44 7.67
CA ALA A 560 -8.18 6.11 8.70
C ALA A 560 -8.11 7.21 9.78
N GLY A 561 -8.08 8.49 9.40
CA GLY A 561 -8.19 9.62 10.31
C GLY A 561 -9.42 9.59 11.19
N MET A 562 -10.58 9.31 10.59
CA MET A 562 -11.83 9.13 11.33
C MET A 562 -11.74 8.02 12.37
N GLY A 563 -11.05 6.91 12.08
CA GLY A 563 -10.81 5.85 13.06
C GLY A 563 -10.01 6.35 14.26
N VAL A 564 -8.97 7.16 14.06
CA VAL A 564 -8.22 7.79 15.16
C VAL A 564 -9.11 8.75 15.97
N VAL A 565 -9.92 9.57 15.30
CA VAL A 565 -10.86 10.50 15.96
C VAL A 565 -11.86 9.74 16.83
N LEU A 566 -12.45 8.66 16.31
CA LEU A 566 -13.38 7.80 17.04
C LEU A 566 -12.70 7.16 18.27
N LEU A 567 -11.46 6.71 18.12
CA LEU A 567 -10.67 6.16 19.22
C LEU A 567 -10.35 7.22 20.27
N GLY A 568 -9.96 8.43 19.86
CA GLY A 568 -9.74 9.58 20.75
C GLY A 568 -11.00 10.00 21.50
N TRP A 569 -12.14 9.98 20.82
CA TRP A 569 -13.45 10.24 21.43
C TRP A 569 -13.83 9.19 22.47
N LYS A 570 -13.58 7.90 22.19
CA LYS A 570 -13.74 6.83 23.18
C LYS A 570 -12.84 7.07 24.38
N ALA A 571 -11.57 7.38 24.12
CA ALA A 571 -10.55 7.59 25.14
C ALA A 571 -10.88 8.77 26.07
N SER A 572 -11.40 9.88 25.53
CA SER A 572 -11.81 11.05 26.31
C SER A 572 -13.00 10.79 27.22
N ARG A 573 -13.86 9.82 26.86
CA ARG A 573 -15.04 9.43 27.66
C ARG A 573 -14.72 8.46 28.79
N GLN A 574 -13.58 7.77 28.78
CA GLN A 574 -13.23 6.84 29.85
C GLN A 574 -12.79 7.61 31.10
N ARG A 575 -13.47 7.36 32.24
CA ARG A 575 -13.19 8.01 33.54
C ARG A 575 -11.74 7.81 33.99
N GLN A 576 -11.11 6.70 33.62
CA GLN A 576 -9.78 6.30 34.10
C GLN A 576 -8.61 6.92 33.33
N GLY A 577 -8.84 7.55 32.16
CA GLY A 577 -7.81 8.24 31.36
C GLY A 577 -6.67 7.39 30.79
N ALA A 578 -6.52 6.13 31.21
CA ALA A 578 -5.46 5.22 30.78
C ALA A 578 -5.48 4.95 29.27
N LEU A 579 -6.67 4.79 28.67
CA LEU A 579 -6.80 4.65 27.22
C LEU A 579 -6.34 5.91 26.48
N GLY A 580 -6.59 7.10 27.02
CA GLY A 580 -6.14 8.37 26.44
C GLY A 580 -4.62 8.46 26.42
N TRP A 581 -3.97 8.12 27.52
CA TRP A 581 -2.51 8.05 27.59
C TRP A 581 -1.93 7.02 26.61
N ARG A 582 -2.50 5.82 26.56
CA ARG A 582 -2.05 4.77 25.65
C ARG A 582 -2.22 5.15 24.20
N LEU A 583 -3.32 5.81 23.85
CA LEU A 583 -3.55 6.36 22.53
C LEU A 583 -2.48 7.41 22.17
N CYS A 584 -2.16 8.33 23.08
CA CYS A 584 -1.10 9.31 22.85
C CYS A 584 0.26 8.62 22.61
N GLY A 585 0.66 7.68 23.46
CA GLY A 585 1.91 6.93 23.27
C GLY A 585 1.90 6.07 22.00
N TRP A 586 0.75 5.57 21.58
CA TRP A 586 0.60 4.84 20.33
C TRP A 586 0.67 5.70 19.08
N LEU A 587 0.05 6.87 19.09
CA LEU A 587 0.19 7.84 17.99
C LEU A 587 1.62 8.35 17.90
N ALA A 588 2.21 8.75 19.04
CA ALA A 588 3.59 9.20 19.11
C ALA A 588 4.57 8.13 18.63
N GLY A 589 4.38 6.87 19.05
CA GLY A 589 5.20 5.75 18.58
C GLY A 589 5.05 5.47 17.08
N SER A 590 3.81 5.47 16.57
CA SER A 590 3.54 5.19 15.14
C SER A 590 4.07 6.30 14.24
N TRP A 591 3.88 7.56 14.64
CA TRP A 591 4.43 8.71 13.91
C TRP A 591 5.94 8.78 14.04
N GLY A 592 6.49 8.52 15.22
CA GLY A 592 7.93 8.42 15.43
C GLY A 592 8.57 7.35 14.53
N PHE A 593 7.90 6.20 14.34
CA PHE A 593 8.34 5.19 13.39
C PHE A 593 8.39 5.76 11.96
N ILE A 594 7.30 6.37 11.50
CA ILE A 594 7.18 6.91 10.14
C ILE A 594 8.24 7.98 9.89
N VAL A 595 8.43 8.89 10.84
CA VAL A 595 9.48 9.92 10.80
C VAL A 595 10.86 9.30 10.77
N ALA A 596 11.19 8.41 11.71
CA ALA A 596 12.50 7.78 11.77
C ALA A 596 12.83 7.01 10.49
N THR A 597 11.84 6.35 9.88
CA THR A 597 12.01 5.67 8.59
C THR A 597 12.22 6.66 7.45
N GLY A 598 11.45 7.74 7.40
CA GLY A 598 11.63 8.82 6.41
C GLY A 598 13.02 9.46 6.51
N LEU A 599 13.49 9.71 7.74
CA LEU A 599 14.83 10.20 8.03
C LEU A 599 15.91 9.22 7.57
N ALA A 600 15.80 7.95 7.93
CA ALA A 600 16.76 6.93 7.54
C ALA A 600 16.84 6.77 6.02
N ALA A 601 15.70 6.77 5.34
CA ALA A 601 15.63 6.57 3.90
C ALA A 601 16.17 7.77 3.13
N ALA A 602 15.93 9.01 3.57
CA ALA A 602 16.51 10.17 2.91
C ALA A 602 18.01 10.36 3.21
N ALA A 603 18.49 9.97 4.40
CA ALA A 603 19.93 9.87 4.64
C ALA A 603 20.60 8.84 3.70
N ALA A 604 19.95 7.68 3.49
CA ALA A 604 20.44 6.66 2.56
C ALA A 604 20.41 7.12 1.09
N GLY A 605 19.41 7.92 0.70
CA GLY A 605 19.30 8.48 -0.65
C GLY A 605 20.45 9.43 -1.02
N GLN A 606 21.04 10.12 -0.04
CA GLN A 606 22.17 11.02 -0.25
C GLN A 606 23.47 10.30 -0.60
N GLU A 607 23.74 9.15 0.03
CA GLU A 607 25.01 8.44 -0.16
C GLU A 607 25.10 7.70 -1.50
N ARG A 608 23.96 7.41 -2.16
CA ARG A 608 23.92 6.48 -3.30
C ARG A 608 23.16 6.98 -4.54
N ALA A 609 22.67 8.23 -4.53
CA ALA A 609 21.76 8.74 -5.57
C ALA A 609 20.55 7.81 -5.84
N LEU A 610 20.20 6.97 -4.86
CA LEU A 610 19.10 6.02 -4.98
C LEU A 610 17.77 6.74 -4.73
N PRO A 611 16.70 6.37 -5.47
CA PRO A 611 15.43 7.05 -5.39
C PRO A 611 14.81 6.99 -3.99
N ASN A 612 14.06 8.06 -3.68
CA ASN A 612 13.49 8.43 -2.38
C ASN A 612 12.73 7.33 -1.62
N VAL A 613 12.38 7.63 -0.36
CA VAL A 613 11.52 6.81 0.52
C VAL A 613 10.28 6.27 -0.22
N HIS A 614 10.30 5.01 -0.63
CA HIS A 614 9.09 4.36 -1.17
C HIS A 614 8.20 3.92 0.00
N GLY A 615 6.88 4.09 -0.12
CA GLY A 615 5.90 3.72 0.92
C GLY A 615 5.98 2.26 1.41
N ARG A 616 6.67 1.36 0.69
CA ARG A 616 7.00 0.01 1.15
C ARG A 616 7.87 0.01 2.42
N TYR A 617 8.81 0.96 2.58
CA TYR A 617 9.61 1.07 3.80
C TYR A 617 8.78 1.46 5.03
N LEU A 618 7.62 2.07 4.81
CA LEU A 618 6.71 2.54 5.85
C LEU A 618 5.63 1.52 6.21
N LEU A 619 5.59 0.36 5.55
CA LEU A 619 4.57 -0.67 5.76
C LEU A 619 4.41 -1.03 7.24
N ALA A 620 5.51 -1.17 7.99
CA ALA A 620 5.47 -1.47 9.42
C ALA A 620 4.81 -0.35 10.23
N GLY A 621 5.21 0.91 10.01
CA GLY A 621 4.63 2.07 10.66
C GLY A 621 3.14 2.24 10.35
N TYR A 622 2.74 2.02 9.10
CA TYR A 622 1.34 2.02 8.70
C TYR A 622 0.56 0.83 9.23
N CYS A 623 1.12 -0.38 9.30
CA CYS A 623 0.44 -1.52 9.92
C CYS A 623 0.17 -1.26 11.40
N ALA A 624 1.17 -0.72 12.11
CA ALA A 624 1.04 -0.31 13.49
C ALA A 624 -0.05 0.75 13.65
N LEU A 625 -0.09 1.76 12.76
CA LEU A 625 -1.08 2.84 12.75
C LEU A 625 -2.50 2.37 12.37
N LEU A 626 -2.64 1.53 11.35
CA LEU A 626 -3.94 1.03 10.93
C LEU A 626 -4.54 0.11 11.99
N ALA A 627 -3.73 -0.66 12.73
CA ALA A 627 -4.24 -1.50 13.82
C ALA A 627 -5.06 -0.70 14.85
N GLY A 628 -4.59 0.49 15.25
CA GLY A 628 -5.32 1.38 16.17
C GLY A 628 -6.52 2.08 15.51
N VAL A 629 -6.38 2.52 14.25
CA VAL A 629 -7.48 3.07 13.45
C VAL A 629 -8.67 2.11 13.42
N PHE A 630 -8.43 0.84 13.11
CA PHE A 630 -9.48 -0.17 13.03
C PHE A 630 -10.10 -0.49 14.40
N ALA A 631 -9.34 -0.34 15.49
CA ALA A 631 -9.91 -0.43 16.82
C ALA A 631 -10.81 0.75 17.19
N GLY A 632 -10.58 1.94 16.63
CA GLY A 632 -11.53 3.05 16.71
C GLY A 632 -12.87 2.69 16.08
N TRP A 633 -12.83 2.06 14.90
CA TRP A 633 -14.02 1.60 14.18
C TRP A 633 -14.71 0.39 14.82
N SER A 634 -13.98 -0.56 15.40
CA SER A 634 -14.59 -1.77 15.98
C SER A 634 -15.47 -1.48 17.20
N VAL A 635 -15.15 -0.43 17.96
CA VAL A 635 -15.84 -0.11 19.21
C VAL A 635 -17.19 0.56 18.97
N THR A 636 -17.34 1.34 17.90
CA THR A 636 -18.62 1.95 17.54
C THR A 636 -19.62 0.91 17.02
N VAL A 637 -19.14 -0.22 16.47
CA VAL A 637 -20.01 -1.23 15.85
C VAL A 637 -20.20 -2.49 16.70
N GLY A 638 -19.27 -2.83 17.61
CA GLY A 638 -19.19 -4.17 18.20
C GLY A 638 -19.64 -4.39 19.65
N THR A 639 -19.97 -3.36 20.44
CA THR A 639 -20.00 -3.60 21.91
C THR A 639 -21.15 -4.46 22.43
N GLY A 640 -22.26 -4.67 21.70
CA GLY A 640 -23.31 -5.66 22.03
C GLY A 640 -24.00 -5.54 23.40
N ARG A 641 -23.45 -4.75 24.32
CA ARG A 641 -24.10 -4.15 25.47
C ARG A 641 -25.08 -3.15 24.88
N ARG A 642 -26.33 -3.16 25.35
CA ARG A 642 -27.23 -2.02 25.14
C ARG A 642 -26.36 -0.77 25.37
N PRO A 643 -26.29 0.20 24.44
CA PRO A 643 -25.68 1.47 24.77
C PRO A 643 -26.39 1.88 26.05
N GLN A 644 -25.69 1.82 27.19
CA GLN A 644 -26.23 2.40 28.41
C GLN A 644 -26.59 3.80 27.98
N ALA A 645 -27.90 4.12 28.04
CA ALA A 645 -28.50 5.28 27.42
C ALA A 645 -27.48 6.41 27.48
N VAL A 646 -26.97 6.82 26.33
CA VAL A 646 -25.76 7.63 26.24
C VAL A 646 -26.01 8.88 27.07
N LEU A 647 -25.48 8.83 28.30
CA LEU A 647 -25.53 9.85 29.35
C LEU A 647 -26.89 9.99 30.06
N PRO A 648 -27.15 9.23 31.14
CA PRO A 648 -27.89 9.79 32.26
C PRO A 648 -26.95 10.82 32.92
N GLY A 649 -27.18 12.12 32.69
CA GLY A 649 -26.53 13.20 33.43
C GLY A 649 -25.48 14.05 32.71
N SER A 650 -25.25 13.92 31.39
CA SER A 650 -24.46 14.95 30.69
C SER A 650 -25.31 16.20 30.43
N PRO A 651 -24.73 17.41 30.55
CA PRO A 651 -25.38 18.63 30.10
C PRO A 651 -25.87 18.48 28.65
N ALA A 652 -27.10 18.94 28.37
CA ALA A 652 -27.72 18.84 27.05
C ALA A 652 -26.83 19.41 25.94
N GLY A 653 -26.05 20.46 26.24
CA GLY A 653 -25.12 21.09 25.32
C GLY A 653 -24.02 20.16 24.78
N VAL A 654 -23.50 19.22 25.60
CA VAL A 654 -22.47 18.28 25.15
C VAL A 654 -23.05 17.23 24.20
N ARG A 655 -24.30 16.79 24.44
CA ARG A 655 -25.02 15.86 23.55
C ARG A 655 -25.32 16.52 22.22
N LEU A 656 -25.83 17.75 22.25
CA LEU A 656 -26.03 18.56 21.05
C LEU A 656 -24.71 18.73 20.31
N LEU A 657 -23.65 19.25 20.94
CA LEU A 657 -22.37 19.51 20.29
C LEU A 657 -21.77 18.25 19.63
N THR A 658 -21.93 17.08 20.26
CA THR A 658 -21.45 15.81 19.69
C THR A 658 -22.29 15.37 18.48
N GLY A 659 -23.61 15.57 18.53
CA GLY A 659 -24.49 15.36 17.37
C GLY A 659 -24.21 16.33 16.23
N TRP A 660 -23.90 17.59 16.56
CA TRP A 660 -23.47 18.62 15.60
C TRP A 660 -22.13 18.29 14.96
N LEU A 661 -21.15 17.78 15.73
CA LEU A 661 -19.85 17.37 15.20
C LEU A 661 -19.98 16.15 14.28
N LEU A 662 -20.76 15.13 14.67
CA LEU A 662 -20.94 13.94 13.83
C LEU A 662 -21.73 14.24 12.56
N THR A 663 -22.80 15.04 12.66
CA THR A 663 -23.57 15.51 11.50
C THR A 663 -22.74 16.46 10.64
N GLY A 664 -21.95 17.34 11.24
CA GLY A 664 -21.05 18.24 10.52
C GLY A 664 -19.92 17.50 9.79
N ILE A 665 -19.34 16.47 10.41
CA ILE A 665 -18.36 15.59 9.76
C ILE A 665 -19.01 14.81 8.61
N ALA A 666 -20.19 14.22 8.84
CA ALA A 666 -20.97 13.55 7.80
C ALA A 666 -21.25 14.47 6.62
N LEU A 667 -21.68 15.70 6.91
CA LEU A 667 -22.04 16.70 5.93
C LEU A 667 -20.82 17.26 5.16
N VAL A 668 -19.69 17.45 5.84
CA VAL A 668 -18.42 17.82 5.21
C VAL A 668 -17.90 16.68 4.33
N LEU A 669 -18.12 15.42 4.68
CA LEU A 669 -17.84 14.29 3.78
C LEU A 669 -18.73 14.35 2.54
N VAL A 670 -20.03 14.66 2.68
CA VAL A 670 -20.91 14.83 1.51
C VAL A 670 -20.51 16.02 0.65
N LEU A 671 -20.28 17.18 1.26
CA LEU A 671 -19.97 18.44 0.58
C LEU A 671 -18.56 18.45 -0.01
N GLY A 672 -17.60 17.86 0.69
CA GLY A 672 -16.25 17.63 0.21
C GLY A 672 -16.30 16.76 -1.04
N VAL A 673 -16.93 15.58 -0.96
CA VAL A 673 -17.03 14.72 -2.13
C VAL A 673 -17.81 15.42 -3.26
N MET A 674 -18.97 16.04 -3.00
CA MET A 674 -19.75 16.78 -4.03
C MET A 674 -18.99 17.92 -4.74
N ARG A 675 -18.16 18.69 -4.03
CA ARG A 675 -17.34 19.77 -4.61
C ARG A 675 -16.25 19.23 -5.54
N PHE A 676 -15.70 18.05 -5.25
CA PHE A 676 -14.61 17.45 -6.05
C PHE A 676 -15.10 16.56 -7.21
N SER A 677 -16.36 16.11 -7.17
CA SER A 677 -16.95 15.22 -8.20
C SER A 677 -17.49 15.90 -9.43
N LEU A 678 -17.80 17.20 -9.35
CA LEU A 678 -18.51 17.92 -10.43
C LEU A 678 -17.82 19.25 -10.82
N PRO A 679 -16.50 19.29 -11.05
CA PRO A 679 -15.80 20.54 -11.35
C PRO A 679 -16.40 21.25 -12.58
N HIS A 680 -16.93 20.51 -13.56
CA HIS A 680 -17.50 21.09 -14.78
C HIS A 680 -18.94 21.62 -14.63
N VAL A 681 -19.71 21.18 -13.63
CA VAL A 681 -21.04 21.75 -13.32
C VAL A 681 -20.89 22.97 -12.40
N PHE A 682 -19.89 22.98 -11.53
CA PHE A 682 -19.68 24.04 -10.54
C PHE A 682 -18.76 25.19 -11.01
N ASN A 683 -18.00 25.04 -12.08
CA ASN A 683 -17.22 26.15 -12.67
C ASN A 683 -18.10 27.25 -13.30
N TRP A 684 -19.41 27.00 -13.50
CA TRP A 684 -20.35 27.98 -14.07
C TRP A 684 -21.20 28.73 -13.04
N LEU A 685 -21.14 28.34 -11.77
CA LEU A 685 -21.89 28.98 -10.68
C LEU A 685 -20.94 29.84 -9.83
N PRO A 686 -21.22 31.12 -9.59
CA PRO A 686 -20.36 31.99 -8.78
C PRO A 686 -20.19 31.38 -7.37
N VAL A 687 -18.95 30.99 -7.10
CA VAL A 687 -18.57 29.94 -6.15
C VAL A 687 -18.77 30.36 -4.69
N ASP A 688 -18.94 31.64 -4.35
CA ASP A 688 -18.92 32.06 -2.94
C ASP A 688 -20.29 32.02 -2.25
N GLY A 689 -21.39 32.29 -2.97
CA GLY A 689 -22.73 32.40 -2.39
C GLY A 689 -23.41 31.06 -2.09
N LEU A 690 -23.33 30.11 -3.01
CA LEU A 690 -23.93 28.78 -2.85
C LEU A 690 -23.15 27.92 -1.84
N HIS A 691 -21.82 28.08 -1.78
CA HIS A 691 -21.01 27.42 -0.76
C HIS A 691 -21.33 27.94 0.63
N LEU A 692 -21.51 29.26 0.80
CA LEU A 692 -21.97 29.84 2.06
C LEU A 692 -23.41 29.41 2.39
N ALA A 693 -24.29 29.37 1.40
CA ALA A 693 -25.68 28.95 1.56
C ALA A 693 -25.85 27.45 1.84
N MET A 694 -24.99 26.56 1.32
CA MET A 694 -24.98 25.14 1.64
C MET A 694 -24.24 24.87 2.95
N ALA A 695 -23.11 25.53 3.20
CA ALA A 695 -22.39 25.45 4.47
C ALA A 695 -23.18 26.03 5.64
N ALA A 696 -24.07 26.99 5.42
CA ALA A 696 -25.03 27.48 6.42
C ALA A 696 -26.37 26.72 6.38
N GLY A 697 -26.88 26.42 5.19
CA GLY A 697 -28.20 25.84 4.96
C GLY A 697 -28.33 24.38 5.37
N PHE A 698 -27.27 23.56 5.24
CA PHE A 698 -27.32 22.18 5.70
C PHE A 698 -27.18 22.02 7.21
N PRO A 699 -26.35 22.82 7.93
CA PRO A 699 -26.45 22.92 9.39
C PRO A 699 -27.82 23.43 9.84
N LEU A 700 -28.45 24.35 9.10
CA LEU A 700 -29.80 24.83 9.37
C LEU A 700 -30.90 23.80 9.06
N LEU A 701 -30.76 22.98 8.01
CA LEU A 701 -31.63 21.84 7.70
C LEU A 701 -31.45 20.71 8.70
N GLY A 702 -30.20 20.40 9.09
CA GLY A 702 -29.88 19.48 10.17
C GLY A 702 -30.44 19.96 11.51
N TRP A 703 -30.37 21.27 11.78
CA TRP A 703 -31.03 21.91 12.92
C TRP A 703 -32.55 21.81 12.83
N TRP A 704 -33.15 22.11 11.69
CA TRP A 704 -34.61 22.06 11.49
C TRP A 704 -35.14 20.63 11.61
N TRP A 705 -34.42 19.66 11.06
CA TRP A 705 -34.73 18.22 11.18
C TRP A 705 -34.57 17.72 12.62
N LEU A 706 -33.46 18.09 13.30
CA LEU A 706 -33.24 17.76 14.71
C LEU A 706 -34.28 18.42 15.62
N ARG A 707 -34.68 19.67 15.33
CA ARG A 707 -35.68 20.43 16.09
C ARG A 707 -37.08 19.85 15.87
N GLY A 708 -37.40 19.36 14.67
CA GLY A 708 -38.64 18.62 14.39
C GLY A 708 -38.74 17.28 15.13
N SER A 709 -37.60 16.64 15.41
CA SER A 709 -37.54 15.43 16.26
C SER A 709 -37.51 15.70 17.78
N VAL A 710 -37.64 16.97 18.20
CA VAL A 710 -37.83 17.36 19.60
C VAL A 710 -39.25 17.90 19.75
N THR A 711 -40.22 17.03 20.05
CA THR A 711 -41.57 17.48 20.40
C THR A 711 -41.52 18.23 21.74
N PRO A 712 -41.98 19.49 21.82
CA PRO A 712 -42.06 20.25 23.06
C PRO A 712 -43.23 19.70 23.89
N GLY A 713 -43.00 18.59 24.59
CA GLY A 713 -44.04 17.93 25.35
C GLY A 713 -43.60 16.62 25.96
N GLY A 714 -42.69 16.67 26.95
CA GLY A 714 -42.58 15.73 28.07
C GLY A 714 -42.33 14.22 27.84
N ALA A 715 -42.53 13.67 26.65
CA ALA A 715 -42.35 12.25 26.37
C ALA A 715 -40.97 12.02 25.77
N THR A 716 -40.11 11.36 26.55
CA THR A 716 -38.82 10.73 26.18
C THR A 716 -38.30 11.07 24.78
N CYS A 717 -37.39 12.05 24.70
CA CYS A 717 -36.64 12.36 23.49
C CYS A 717 -35.85 11.12 23.01
N ALA A 718 -36.46 10.31 22.15
CA ALA A 718 -35.76 9.36 21.31
C ALA A 718 -35.22 10.15 20.11
N GLY A 719 -34.21 11.00 20.36
CA GLY A 719 -33.46 11.62 19.27
C GLY A 719 -32.96 10.54 18.30
N PRO A 720 -32.73 10.86 17.01
CA PRO A 720 -32.20 9.89 16.07
C PRO A 720 -30.97 9.24 16.70
N SER A 721 -31.02 7.91 16.84
CA SER A 721 -29.93 7.20 17.48
C SER A 721 -28.63 7.55 16.75
N CYS A 722 -27.49 7.58 17.44
CA CYS A 722 -26.18 7.76 16.77
C CYS A 722 -26.01 6.83 15.55
N ARG A 723 -26.71 5.69 15.53
CA ARG A 723 -26.75 4.76 14.40
C ARG A 723 -27.41 5.36 13.17
N THR A 724 -28.52 6.08 13.32
CA THR A 724 -29.27 6.72 12.23
C THR A 724 -28.44 7.82 11.56
N VAL A 725 -27.72 8.62 12.36
CA VAL A 725 -26.82 9.68 11.86
C VAL A 725 -25.60 9.08 11.13
N LEU A 726 -24.97 8.05 11.72
CA LEU A 726 -23.85 7.35 11.07
C LEU A 726 -24.26 6.63 9.78
N ALA A 727 -25.49 6.12 9.71
CA ALA A 727 -26.03 5.50 8.51
C ALA A 727 -26.28 6.51 7.40
N GLY A 728 -26.91 7.65 7.72
CA GLY A 728 -27.12 8.72 6.75
C GLY A 728 -25.79 9.20 6.18
N ALA A 729 -24.78 9.36 7.04
CA ALA A 729 -23.41 9.71 6.64
C ALA A 729 -22.77 8.67 5.71
N ALA A 730 -22.89 7.37 6.05
CA ALA A 730 -22.35 6.28 5.24
C ALA A 730 -23.06 6.16 3.88
N VAL A 731 -24.39 6.34 3.86
CA VAL A 731 -25.23 6.29 2.65
C VAL A 731 -24.88 7.41 1.70
N LEU A 732 -24.78 8.63 2.22
CA LEU A 732 -24.40 9.78 1.43
C LEU A 732 -22.95 9.62 0.94
N GLY A 733 -21.99 9.28 1.82
CA GLY A 733 -20.59 9.08 1.43
C GLY A 733 -20.41 8.01 0.34
N LEU A 734 -21.16 6.91 0.41
CA LEU A 734 -21.15 5.86 -0.61
C LEU A 734 -21.85 6.26 -1.90
N GLY A 735 -22.96 7.00 -1.81
CA GLY A 735 -23.65 7.54 -2.98
C GLY A 735 -22.75 8.47 -3.79
N VAL A 736 -21.96 9.31 -3.10
CA VAL A 736 -21.02 10.19 -3.79
C VAL A 736 -19.78 9.43 -4.30
N LEU A 737 -19.25 8.43 -3.58
CA LEU A 737 -18.23 7.51 -4.10
C LEU A 737 -18.68 6.81 -5.39
N TYR A 738 -19.95 6.42 -5.46
CA TYR A 738 -20.54 5.79 -6.63
C TYR A 738 -20.71 6.75 -7.81
N ALA A 739 -21.15 7.99 -7.54
CA ALA A 739 -21.25 9.02 -8.57
C ALA A 739 -19.87 9.37 -9.15
N GLU A 740 -18.83 9.38 -8.32
CA GLU A 740 -17.42 9.56 -8.72
C GLU A 740 -16.89 8.42 -9.59
N LEU A 741 -17.08 7.17 -9.14
CA LEU A 741 -16.72 6.00 -9.92
C LEU A 741 -17.46 6.02 -11.27
N GLY A 742 -18.76 6.36 -11.25
CA GLY A 742 -19.63 6.50 -12.43
C GLY A 742 -19.22 7.59 -13.42
N TYR A 743 -18.75 8.75 -12.92
CA TYR A 743 -18.41 9.93 -13.74
C TYR A 743 -16.95 9.93 -14.22
N GLY A 744 -16.02 9.35 -13.46
CA GLY A 744 -14.62 9.17 -13.86
C GLY A 744 -14.41 8.03 -14.85
N LEU A 745 -15.40 7.14 -14.99
CA LEU A 745 -15.40 5.98 -15.89
C LEU A 745 -14.90 6.32 -17.31
N PRO A 746 -15.41 7.33 -18.06
CA PRO A 746 -14.93 7.73 -19.40
C PRO A 746 -13.42 7.97 -19.53
N TRP A 747 -12.80 8.61 -18.54
CA TRP A 747 -11.36 8.95 -18.56
C TRP A 747 -10.49 7.79 -18.04
N VAL A 748 -11.04 7.01 -17.11
CA VAL A 748 -10.44 5.80 -16.57
C VAL A 748 -10.51 4.64 -17.57
N PHE A 749 -11.55 4.58 -18.42
CA PHE A 749 -11.75 3.59 -19.49
C PHE A 749 -10.62 3.58 -20.52
N VAL A 750 -9.91 4.69 -20.70
CA VAL A 750 -8.80 4.82 -21.66
C VAL A 750 -7.46 4.40 -21.03
N ARG A 751 -7.30 4.45 -19.70
CA ARG A 751 -6.00 4.26 -19.03
C ARG A 751 -5.92 3.13 -18.01
N TYR A 752 -7.05 2.60 -17.51
CA TYR A 752 -7.04 1.62 -16.42
C TYR A 752 -8.01 0.45 -16.65
N PRO A 753 -7.69 -0.75 -16.15
CA PRO A 753 -8.55 -1.93 -16.21
C PRO A 753 -9.96 -1.73 -15.61
N TYR A 754 -11.00 -1.87 -16.44
CA TYR A 754 -12.43 -1.82 -16.08
C TYR A 754 -12.81 -2.65 -14.85
N GLY A 755 -12.19 -3.82 -14.68
CA GLY A 755 -12.55 -4.78 -13.63
C GLY A 755 -12.34 -4.30 -12.20
N PHE A 756 -11.32 -3.47 -11.95
CA PHE A 756 -10.99 -3.01 -10.59
C PHE A 756 -12.09 -2.11 -10.02
N PHE A 757 -12.64 -1.20 -10.83
CA PHE A 757 -13.63 -0.22 -10.40
C PHE A 757 -15.03 -0.81 -10.24
N VAL A 758 -15.39 -1.80 -11.07
CA VAL A 758 -16.64 -2.56 -10.91
C VAL A 758 -16.63 -3.32 -9.58
N VAL A 759 -15.50 -3.93 -9.24
CA VAL A 759 -15.33 -4.66 -7.97
C VAL A 759 -15.34 -3.71 -6.78
N LEU A 760 -14.65 -2.56 -6.85
CA LEU A 760 -14.67 -1.54 -5.80
C LEU A 760 -16.07 -0.96 -5.58
N GLY A 761 -16.79 -0.72 -6.67
CA GLY A 761 -18.20 -0.34 -6.64
C GLY A 761 -19.02 -1.40 -5.91
N LEU A 762 -19.01 -2.65 -6.38
CA LEU A 762 -19.76 -3.74 -5.74
C LEU A 762 -19.44 -3.88 -4.24
N ALA A 763 -18.18 -3.67 -3.83
CA ALA A 763 -17.80 -3.59 -2.42
C ALA A 763 -18.57 -2.49 -1.68
N GLY A 764 -18.57 -1.29 -2.26
CA GLY A 764 -19.31 -0.14 -1.76
C GLY A 764 -20.81 -0.41 -1.68
N LEU A 765 -21.42 -1.04 -2.69
CA LEU A 765 -22.85 -1.36 -2.70
C LEU A 765 -23.21 -2.39 -1.64
N VAL A 766 -22.38 -3.43 -1.44
CA VAL A 766 -22.63 -4.42 -0.39
C VAL A 766 -22.41 -3.80 1.00
N TRP A 767 -21.40 -2.95 1.15
CA TRP A 767 -21.15 -2.19 2.38
C TRP A 767 -22.31 -1.23 2.68
N LEU A 768 -22.84 -0.56 1.66
CA LEU A 768 -23.99 0.35 1.71
C LEU A 768 -25.26 -0.40 2.09
N ALA A 769 -25.58 -1.47 1.38
CA ALA A 769 -26.76 -2.30 1.62
C ALA A 769 -26.72 -2.91 3.02
N ALA A 770 -25.55 -3.35 3.48
CA ALA A 770 -25.40 -3.89 4.82
C ALA A 770 -25.53 -2.81 5.91
N THR A 771 -24.99 -1.61 5.67
CA THR A 771 -25.09 -0.47 6.61
C THR A 771 -26.52 0.07 6.68
N LEU A 772 -27.18 0.23 5.53
CA LEU A 772 -28.60 0.59 5.43
C LEU A 772 -29.46 -0.41 6.17
N ARG A 773 -29.31 -1.70 5.87
CA ARG A 773 -30.08 -2.77 6.51
C ARG A 773 -29.83 -2.86 8.03
N ALA A 774 -28.61 -2.59 8.50
CA ALA A 774 -28.29 -2.55 9.92
C ALA A 774 -28.94 -1.38 10.67
N VAL A 775 -29.44 -0.38 9.95
CA VAL A 775 -29.99 0.85 10.52
C VAL A 775 -31.50 0.94 10.34
N THR A 776 -32.03 0.45 9.21
CA THR A 776 -33.46 0.52 8.89
C THR A 776 -34.27 -0.63 9.47
N LEU A 777 -33.67 -1.79 9.75
CA LEU A 777 -34.36 -2.87 10.43
C LEU A 777 -34.24 -2.68 11.95
N GLU A 778 -35.39 -2.54 12.62
CA GLU A 778 -35.45 -2.66 14.08
C GLU A 778 -34.71 -3.94 14.48
N PRO A 779 -33.71 -3.87 15.37
CA PRO A 779 -32.96 -5.03 15.75
C PRO A 779 -33.90 -5.92 16.55
N ALA A 780 -34.35 -7.03 15.94
CA ALA A 780 -34.77 -8.18 16.71
C ALA A 780 -33.69 -8.40 17.79
N PRO A 781 -34.03 -8.50 19.08
CA PRO A 781 -33.11 -8.31 20.21
C PRO A 781 -31.93 -9.29 20.28
N ALA A 782 -31.83 -10.26 19.37
CA ALA A 782 -30.82 -11.32 19.38
C ALA A 782 -29.67 -11.17 18.36
N THR A 783 -29.77 -10.36 17.30
CA THR A 783 -28.86 -10.48 16.12
C THR A 783 -27.73 -9.45 15.89
N PRO A 784 -27.48 -8.38 16.69
CA PRO A 784 -26.51 -7.36 16.29
C PRO A 784 -25.02 -7.70 16.55
N ARG A 785 -24.67 -8.85 17.14
CA ARG A 785 -23.28 -9.15 17.53
C ARG A 785 -22.31 -9.51 16.39
N HIS A 786 -22.80 -9.82 15.19
CA HIS A 786 -21.95 -10.40 14.12
C HIS A 786 -21.87 -9.58 12.82
N TRP A 787 -22.64 -8.50 12.69
CA TRP A 787 -22.75 -7.72 11.46
C TRP A 787 -21.48 -6.96 11.03
N PRO A 788 -20.80 -6.16 11.88
CA PRO A 788 -19.53 -5.51 11.51
C PRO A 788 -18.50 -6.49 10.97
N SER A 789 -18.44 -7.68 11.54
CA SER A 789 -17.51 -8.71 11.11
C SER A 789 -17.85 -9.28 9.73
N ALA A 790 -19.15 -9.45 9.42
CA ALA A 790 -19.57 -9.90 8.09
C ALA A 790 -19.27 -8.83 7.03
N VAL A 791 -19.55 -7.56 7.33
CA VAL A 791 -19.30 -6.43 6.43
C VAL A 791 -17.81 -6.25 6.15
N ALA A 792 -16.97 -6.29 7.18
CA ALA A 792 -15.52 -6.21 7.03
C ALA A 792 -14.95 -7.43 6.28
N CYS A 793 -15.49 -8.64 6.50
CA CYS A 793 -15.16 -9.82 5.72
C CYS A 793 -15.46 -9.62 4.23
N VAL A 794 -16.65 -9.10 3.88
CA VAL A 794 -17.01 -8.85 2.49
C VAL A 794 -16.10 -7.77 1.89
N ALA A 795 -15.89 -6.66 2.58
CA ALA A 795 -14.99 -5.60 2.10
C ALA A 795 -13.58 -6.14 1.84
N ALA A 796 -13.03 -6.96 2.75
CA ALA A 796 -11.75 -7.63 2.57
C ALA A 796 -11.75 -8.55 1.34
N HIS A 797 -12.75 -9.42 1.19
CA HIS A 797 -12.85 -10.32 0.04
C HIS A 797 -12.91 -9.54 -1.27
N VAL A 798 -13.73 -8.50 -1.33
CA VAL A 798 -13.91 -7.70 -2.54
C VAL A 798 -12.62 -6.93 -2.87
N LEU A 799 -11.97 -6.34 -1.87
CA LEU A 799 -10.70 -5.64 -2.06
C LEU A 799 -9.62 -6.58 -2.58
N HIS A 800 -9.41 -7.74 -1.95
CA HIS A 800 -8.41 -8.71 -2.38
C HIS A 800 -8.74 -9.33 -3.75
N THR A 801 -9.99 -9.67 -4.01
CA THR A 801 -10.41 -10.19 -5.32
C THR A 801 -10.20 -9.14 -6.40
N GLY A 802 -10.60 -7.89 -6.15
CA GLY A 802 -10.39 -6.77 -7.07
C GLY A 802 -8.92 -6.52 -7.34
N THR A 803 -8.07 -6.63 -6.31
CA THR A 803 -6.62 -6.55 -6.45
C THR A 803 -6.04 -7.70 -7.29
N LEU A 804 -6.45 -8.96 -7.05
CA LEU A 804 -5.98 -10.10 -7.83
C LEU A 804 -6.42 -9.99 -9.31
N VAL A 805 -7.66 -9.55 -9.56
CA VAL A 805 -8.14 -9.26 -10.91
C VAL A 805 -7.34 -8.13 -11.54
N PHE A 806 -7.05 -7.07 -10.79
CA PHE A 806 -6.22 -5.96 -11.27
C PHE A 806 -4.83 -6.44 -11.71
N LEU A 807 -4.17 -7.30 -10.91
CA LEU A 807 -2.88 -7.89 -11.27
C LEU A 807 -2.96 -8.70 -12.56
N LEU A 808 -3.98 -9.55 -12.70
CA LEU A 808 -4.18 -10.33 -13.92
C LEU A 808 -4.37 -9.42 -15.14
N VAL A 809 -5.17 -8.35 -15.03
CA VAL A 809 -5.38 -7.44 -16.15
C VAL A 809 -4.14 -6.59 -16.45
N ARG A 810 -3.42 -6.13 -15.41
CA ARG A 810 -2.17 -5.38 -15.58
C ARG A 810 -1.15 -6.18 -16.39
N TYR A 811 -1.08 -7.49 -16.18
CA TYR A 811 -0.09 -8.34 -16.82
C TYR A 811 -0.55 -9.00 -18.11
N MET A 812 -1.85 -9.19 -18.33
CA MET A 812 -2.35 -10.03 -19.43
C MET A 812 -3.45 -9.38 -20.26
N GLY A 813 -3.88 -8.15 -19.93
CA GLY A 813 -5.11 -7.54 -20.45
C GLY A 813 -6.39 -8.25 -19.98
#